data_AF-A0A3S0SM51-F1
#
_entry.id   AF-A0A3S0SM51-F1
#
_cell.length_a   1.000
_cell.length_b   1.000
_cell.length_c   1.000
_cell.angle_alpha   90.00
_cell.angle_beta   90.00
_cell.angle_gamma   90.00
#
_symmetry.space_group_name_H-M   'P 1'
#
loop_
_entity.id
_entity.type
_entity.pdbx_description
1 polymer ?
#
loop_
_entity_poly.entity_id
_entity_poly.type
_entity_poly.pdbx_seq_one_letter_code
_entity_poly.pdbx_strand_id
1 'polypeptide(L)'
;MPKILALLTATVLVSSSTASVIGCGTPSPSKINGKENLATEFTLTNNVIVTDDNIPVLDSIFEQAKTEQRIASTLTVDIFTVTDSANLEKPVNDNTPQEGYVVLIVRDDNDIPYIGSIIIHFTVIKTASIDLSQTIQLKDLWDITKYDSINDLYQDIWKVAVNDLQPDTPKSYDTYDMSGFKIPPVTFNQKLDVEMQAAYNGKANTPTAMYSGTIVIKLAVISYRAQVNLKLQQNNLPPDALYDLVWTEVKKYFATDARVSNDRNDYLIDWNSVTEPPVGEAVYLYFLATPKDENAHHYIRVVGGVTKDPILLPPTIKLTVPVVVTQRERPNVNKDYIWAMAMQEANLVNGPELKDFDVTSWTTTLNQNWTSISGSRVVTLNAINLNTNPMFKGDVAIEVELINQGTAISLLPVDSILLVRQDHHNVDSVLNLVWNNVINTPEWGPSLSNQLSNFRIKRKDDLKRALEATERNVDWATYVISILGNQEDGSGRDVDVLVQGKIKMIDNPITVDLPIDLTSKNYRFNATKLETWKEQGSYFKHQIWKDVIKQPPFVDQNELTFGISKNEADWNVTELGTLIGEAIKNYDPNTAKDISLQFDLMLLNPTNYGGKITLYFKLTPGIPTAFGDIDLTNKVEPIFVRKLPATEDEKTALLVKIMETLLDQSITKNPDLHNKYPNVPLDLNVYNAFTNEVLNQLVLPIATDSIKESIITIQPNIPVFEGTVKLKVKLIYQP
;
A
#
# COMPACT_ATOMS: atom_id res chain seq x y z
N MET A 1 25.71 -110.79 14.75
CA MET A 1 24.35 -110.77 14.18
C MET A 1 24.17 -110.18 12.76
N PRO A 2 25.20 -109.63 12.10
CA PRO A 2 25.14 -109.28 10.65
C PRO A 2 25.07 -110.46 9.66
N LYS A 3 24.72 -111.69 10.08
CA LYS A 3 24.73 -112.89 9.21
C LYS A 3 23.35 -113.51 8.93
N ILE A 4 22.29 -113.05 9.61
CA ILE A 4 20.89 -113.43 9.28
C ILE A 4 20.24 -112.36 8.39
N LEU A 5 20.70 -111.11 8.50
CA LEU A 5 20.32 -110.01 7.62
C LEU A 5 20.76 -110.22 6.15
N ALA A 6 21.70 -111.15 5.90
CA ALA A 6 22.19 -111.51 4.57
C ALA A 6 21.50 -112.75 3.95
N LEU A 7 20.64 -113.47 4.70
CA LEU A 7 19.95 -114.68 4.20
C LEU A 7 18.47 -114.43 3.84
N LEU A 8 17.85 -113.35 4.35
CA LEU A 8 16.47 -112.96 3.97
C LEU A 8 16.41 -111.88 2.89
N THR A 9 17.52 -111.23 2.59
CA THR A 9 17.69 -110.32 1.43
C THR A 9 17.92 -111.08 0.11
N ALA A 10 18.04 -112.41 0.13
CA ALA A 10 18.34 -113.22 -1.06
C ALA A 10 17.14 -114.03 -1.63
N THR A 11 15.93 -113.96 -1.04
CA THR A 11 14.80 -114.82 -1.44
C THR A 11 13.53 -114.12 -1.93
N VAL A 12 13.52 -112.79 -2.09
CA VAL A 12 12.33 -112.07 -2.61
C VAL A 12 12.71 -111.19 -3.80
N LEU A 13 13.31 -111.83 -4.80
CA LEU A 13 13.49 -111.26 -6.14
C LEU A 13 13.31 -112.33 -7.21
N VAL A 14 12.23 -113.15 -7.13
CA VAL A 14 11.71 -113.89 -8.29
C VAL A 14 10.20 -114.11 -8.13
N SER A 15 9.46 -113.82 -9.20
CA SER A 15 8.07 -114.16 -9.54
C SER A 15 6.91 -113.33 -8.97
N SER A 16 6.32 -112.53 -9.87
CA SER A 16 4.89 -112.17 -9.99
C SER A 16 3.93 -113.31 -9.62
N SER A 17 2.66 -113.15 -9.24
CA SER A 17 1.61 -112.19 -9.64
C SER A 17 0.50 -112.13 -8.58
N THR A 18 -0.16 -110.98 -8.44
CA THR A 18 -1.53 -110.75 -7.93
C THR A 18 -2.20 -111.87 -7.12
N ALA A 19 -2.49 -111.61 -5.84
CA ALA A 19 -3.56 -112.27 -5.10
C ALA A 19 -4.55 -111.22 -4.57
N SER A 20 -5.61 -111.07 -5.35
CA SER A 20 -6.98 -110.75 -4.97
C SER A 20 -7.22 -110.51 -3.47
N VAL A 21 -7.56 -109.29 -3.08
CA VAL A 21 -8.35 -109.06 -1.87
C VAL A 21 -9.81 -109.17 -2.28
N ILE A 22 -10.39 -110.34 -2.01
CA ILE A 22 -11.81 -110.60 -2.14
C ILE A 22 -12.52 -109.87 -0.98
N GLY A 23 -13.35 -108.89 -1.32
CA GLY A 23 -14.40 -108.43 -0.42
C GLY A 23 -15.46 -109.51 -0.25
N CYS A 24 -15.71 -109.92 0.99
CA CYS A 24 -16.91 -110.66 1.36
C CYS A 24 -17.75 -109.75 2.26
N GLY A 25 -18.93 -109.37 1.77
CA GLY A 25 -19.89 -108.57 2.51
C GLY A 25 -20.52 -109.32 3.69
N THR A 26 -20.69 -108.59 4.78
CA THR A 26 -21.73 -108.71 5.80
C THR A 26 -21.90 -107.31 6.44
N PRO A 27 -23.10 -106.92 6.94
CA PRO A 27 -23.28 -105.59 7.51
C PRO A 27 -22.41 -105.46 8.77
N SER A 28 -21.52 -104.45 8.78
CA SER A 28 -20.68 -104.15 9.94
C SER A 28 -21.52 -104.07 11.22
N PRO A 29 -21.14 -104.73 12.33
CA PRO A 29 -21.76 -104.45 13.62
C PRO A 29 -21.48 -102.99 13.99
N SER A 30 -22.51 -102.28 14.44
CA SER A 30 -22.54 -100.81 14.44
C SER A 30 -21.83 -100.11 15.61
N LYS A 31 -21.31 -100.81 16.63
CA LYS A 31 -20.60 -100.17 17.75
C LYS A 31 -19.55 -101.08 18.38
N ILE A 32 -18.32 -100.58 18.45
CA ILE A 32 -17.31 -101.08 19.40
C ILE A 32 -16.93 -99.86 20.26
N ASN A 33 -17.10 -99.96 21.58
CA ASN A 33 -16.79 -98.89 22.56
C ASN A 33 -17.49 -97.53 22.36
N GLY A 34 -18.79 -97.51 22.01
CA GLY A 34 -19.55 -96.25 21.92
C GLY A 34 -19.20 -95.37 20.72
N LYS A 35 -18.27 -95.81 19.87
CA LYS A 35 -17.86 -95.16 18.63
C LYS A 35 -18.55 -95.81 17.42
N GLU A 36 -18.85 -95.01 16.40
CA GLU A 36 -19.40 -95.48 15.13
C GLU A 36 -18.30 -96.05 14.22
N ASN A 37 -18.55 -97.23 13.65
CA ASN A 37 -17.56 -97.89 12.80
C ASN A 37 -17.60 -97.33 11.36
N LEU A 38 -16.49 -96.72 10.94
CA LEU A 38 -16.23 -96.28 9.58
C LEU A 38 -15.43 -97.39 8.89
N ALA A 39 -16.11 -98.30 8.19
CA ALA A 39 -15.47 -99.29 7.34
C ALA A 39 -16.15 -99.22 5.97
N THR A 40 -15.59 -98.40 5.07
CA THR A 40 -16.19 -98.14 3.76
C THR A 40 -15.12 -97.94 2.71
N GLU A 41 -15.28 -98.63 1.59
CA GLU A 41 -14.48 -98.46 0.39
C GLU A 41 -15.38 -97.96 -0.73
N PHE A 42 -14.96 -96.90 -1.42
CA PHE A 42 -15.70 -96.38 -2.56
C PHE A 42 -14.77 -95.66 -3.54
N THR A 43 -15.24 -95.56 -4.78
CA THR A 43 -14.60 -94.78 -5.84
C THR A 43 -15.37 -93.49 -6.05
N LEU A 44 -14.65 -92.36 -6.10
CA LEU A 44 -15.22 -91.08 -6.50
C LEU A 44 -15.65 -91.14 -7.97
N THR A 45 -16.86 -90.67 -8.22
CA THR A 45 -17.50 -90.74 -9.54
C THR A 45 -16.97 -89.64 -10.45
N ASN A 46 -16.64 -88.48 -9.87
CA ASN A 46 -15.99 -87.40 -10.57
C ASN A 46 -14.49 -87.40 -10.28
N ASN A 47 -13.73 -86.82 -11.21
CA ASN A 47 -12.31 -86.62 -11.04
C ASN A 47 -12.05 -85.65 -9.87
N VAL A 48 -11.05 -85.96 -9.06
CA VAL A 48 -10.49 -85.02 -8.08
C VAL A 48 -9.63 -84.03 -8.84
N ILE A 49 -10.06 -82.79 -8.87
CA ILE A 49 -9.34 -81.72 -9.57
C ILE A 49 -8.39 -81.06 -8.59
N VAL A 50 -7.09 -81.06 -8.92
CA VAL A 50 -6.05 -80.38 -8.13
C VAL A 50 -5.51 -79.22 -8.95
N THR A 51 -5.38 -78.06 -8.30
CA THR A 51 -5.28 -76.77 -8.99
C THR A 51 -4.00 -75.99 -8.65
N ASP A 52 -3.15 -76.48 -7.73
CA ASP A 52 -1.87 -75.90 -7.33
C ASP A 52 -0.89 -77.01 -6.87
N ASP A 53 0.41 -76.83 -7.12
CA ASP A 53 1.48 -77.67 -6.58
C ASP A 53 1.58 -77.57 -5.05
N ASN A 54 1.01 -76.53 -4.42
CA ASN A 54 1.05 -76.32 -2.97
C ASN A 54 -0.16 -76.87 -2.18
N ILE A 55 -1.28 -77.22 -2.83
CA ILE A 55 -2.46 -77.76 -2.14
C ILE A 55 -2.33 -79.29 -2.01
N PRO A 56 -2.44 -79.90 -0.81
CA PRO A 56 -2.41 -81.35 -0.68
C PRO A 56 -3.59 -82.00 -1.43
N VAL A 57 -3.32 -83.03 -2.24
CA VAL A 57 -4.36 -83.79 -2.99
C VAL A 57 -5.44 -84.32 -2.04
N LEU A 58 -5.04 -84.64 -0.81
CA LEU A 58 -5.90 -85.14 0.25
C LEU A 58 -7.12 -84.25 0.55
N ASP A 59 -6.92 -82.94 0.62
CA ASP A 59 -8.01 -82.01 0.93
C ASP A 59 -9.03 -81.98 -0.21
N SER A 60 -8.56 -82.00 -1.46
CA SER A 60 -9.40 -82.06 -2.66
C SER A 60 -10.18 -83.37 -2.76
N ILE A 61 -9.58 -84.52 -2.41
CA ILE A 61 -10.27 -85.82 -2.36
C ILE A 61 -11.41 -85.75 -1.35
N PHE A 62 -11.16 -85.16 -0.18
CA PHE A 62 -12.12 -85.12 0.92
C PHE A 62 -13.33 -84.23 0.61
N GLU A 63 -13.10 -83.04 0.04
CA GLU A 63 -14.17 -82.15 -0.39
C GLU A 63 -14.98 -82.74 -1.56
N GLN A 64 -14.32 -83.44 -2.48
CA GLN A 64 -15.03 -84.14 -3.56
C GLN A 64 -15.90 -85.28 -3.02
N ALA A 65 -15.41 -86.05 -2.04
CA ALA A 65 -16.17 -87.11 -1.38
C ALA A 65 -17.41 -86.58 -0.64
N LYS A 66 -17.31 -85.40 0.01
CA LYS A 66 -18.46 -84.72 0.63
C LYS A 66 -19.45 -84.22 -0.41
N THR A 67 -18.96 -83.63 -1.50
CA THR A 67 -19.80 -83.10 -2.59
C THR A 67 -20.62 -84.21 -3.24
N GLU A 68 -20.03 -85.39 -3.42
CA GLU A 68 -20.72 -86.59 -3.89
C GLU A 68 -21.54 -87.31 -2.81
N GLN A 69 -21.60 -86.75 -1.59
CA GLN A 69 -22.30 -87.30 -0.43
C GLN A 69 -21.87 -88.75 -0.09
N ARG A 70 -20.62 -89.11 -0.43
CA ARG A 70 -20.03 -90.44 -0.14
C ARG A 70 -19.52 -90.56 1.29
N ILE A 71 -19.21 -89.42 1.91
CA ILE A 71 -18.89 -89.30 3.34
C ILE A 71 -19.78 -88.24 3.98
N ALA A 72 -20.02 -88.36 5.29
CA ALA A 72 -20.79 -87.38 6.04
C ALA A 72 -20.06 -86.03 6.05
N SER A 73 -20.79 -84.93 5.85
CA SER A 73 -20.24 -83.57 5.84
C SER A 73 -19.59 -83.16 7.17
N THR A 74 -19.91 -83.86 8.26
CA THR A 74 -19.35 -83.64 9.61
C THR A 74 -17.98 -84.27 9.83
N LEU A 75 -17.51 -85.14 8.91
CA LEU A 75 -16.16 -85.69 8.98
C LEU A 75 -15.15 -84.65 8.46
N THR A 76 -14.00 -84.56 9.11
CA THR A 76 -12.89 -83.66 8.77
C THR A 76 -11.59 -84.45 8.69
N VAL A 77 -10.63 -83.98 7.87
CA VAL A 77 -9.39 -84.71 7.54
C VAL A 77 -8.52 -84.96 8.79
N ASP A 78 -8.55 -84.04 9.75
CA ASP A 78 -7.81 -84.07 11.03
C ASP A 78 -8.22 -85.23 11.96
N ILE A 79 -9.40 -85.84 11.75
CA ILE A 79 -9.87 -87.03 12.45
C ILE A 79 -9.09 -88.28 12.01
N PHE A 80 -8.41 -88.24 10.86
CA PHE A 80 -7.76 -89.39 10.25
C PHE A 80 -6.23 -89.30 10.30
N THR A 81 -5.61 -90.48 10.37
CA THR A 81 -4.20 -90.73 10.08
C THR A 81 -4.12 -91.30 8.66
N VAL A 82 -3.35 -90.64 7.79
CA VAL A 82 -3.08 -91.12 6.43
C VAL A 82 -1.99 -92.17 6.51
N THR A 83 -2.32 -93.42 6.16
CA THR A 83 -1.38 -94.56 6.31
C THR A 83 -0.58 -94.88 5.06
N ASP A 84 -0.97 -94.33 3.91
CA ASP A 84 -0.32 -94.56 2.63
C ASP A 84 -0.19 -93.25 1.86
N SER A 85 0.77 -92.41 2.27
CA SER A 85 1.04 -91.13 1.61
C SER A 85 1.78 -91.27 0.28
N ALA A 86 2.31 -92.46 -0.02
CA ALA A 86 3.03 -92.73 -1.27
C ALA A 86 2.10 -92.77 -2.49
N ASN A 87 0.80 -93.03 -2.29
CA ASN A 87 -0.21 -93.06 -3.35
C ASN A 87 -0.99 -91.73 -3.50
N LEU A 88 -0.60 -90.69 -2.74
CA LEU A 88 -1.10 -89.33 -2.86
C LEU A 88 -0.28 -88.49 -3.85
N GLU A 89 0.17 -89.11 -4.94
CA GLU A 89 0.96 -88.43 -5.96
C GLU A 89 0.07 -87.54 -6.84
N LYS A 90 0.53 -86.30 -7.04
CA LYS A 90 -0.07 -85.42 -8.03
C LYS A 90 0.30 -85.91 -9.43
N PRO A 91 -0.62 -85.83 -10.41
CA PRO A 91 -0.26 -86.03 -11.80
C PRO A 91 0.90 -85.13 -12.20
N VAL A 92 1.95 -85.72 -12.77
CA VAL A 92 3.14 -84.99 -13.23
C VAL A 92 2.82 -84.14 -14.46
N ASN A 93 1.89 -84.62 -15.31
CA ASN A 93 1.47 -83.95 -16.52
C ASN A 93 0.03 -83.45 -16.39
N ASP A 94 -0.21 -82.22 -16.85
CA ASP A 94 -1.54 -81.62 -16.84
C ASP A 94 -2.52 -82.39 -17.73
N ASN A 95 -3.80 -82.34 -17.36
CA ASN A 95 -4.95 -82.97 -18.01
C ASN A 95 -4.82 -84.49 -18.25
N THR A 96 -3.86 -85.14 -17.60
CA THR A 96 -3.68 -86.59 -17.65
C THR A 96 -4.32 -87.21 -16.41
N PRO A 97 -5.40 -88.00 -16.54
CA PRO A 97 -6.00 -88.68 -15.42
C PRO A 97 -5.02 -89.70 -14.83
N GLN A 98 -4.82 -89.63 -13.52
CA GLN A 98 -4.06 -90.62 -12.77
C GLN A 98 -4.96 -91.23 -11.70
N GLU A 99 -5.04 -92.54 -11.66
CA GLU A 99 -5.75 -93.23 -10.59
C GLU A 99 -4.88 -93.24 -9.34
N GLY A 100 -5.52 -92.98 -8.20
CA GLY A 100 -4.91 -93.07 -6.90
C GLY A 100 -5.91 -93.62 -5.89
N TYR A 101 -5.41 -94.01 -4.74
CA TYR A 101 -6.24 -94.32 -3.59
C TYR A 101 -5.62 -93.78 -2.32
N VAL A 102 -6.46 -93.47 -1.34
CA VAL A 102 -6.01 -93.07 -0.01
C VAL A 102 -6.67 -93.92 1.05
N VAL A 103 -5.86 -94.39 2.00
CA VAL A 103 -6.33 -95.14 3.16
C VAL A 103 -6.25 -94.23 4.39
N LEU A 104 -7.42 -93.90 4.90
CA LEU A 104 -7.61 -93.06 6.06
C LEU A 104 -8.03 -93.92 7.23
N ILE A 105 -7.22 -93.97 8.28
CA ILE A 105 -7.56 -94.69 9.51
C ILE A 105 -7.91 -93.65 10.56
N VAL A 106 -9.01 -93.83 11.29
CA VAL A 106 -9.36 -92.90 12.36
C VAL A 106 -8.22 -92.83 13.38
N ARG A 107 -7.82 -91.62 13.76
CA ARG A 107 -6.76 -91.39 14.76
C ARG A 107 -7.18 -92.01 16.09
N ASP A 108 -6.21 -92.62 16.78
CA ASP A 108 -6.43 -93.21 18.10
C ASP A 108 -6.50 -92.12 19.17
N ASP A 109 -7.67 -91.47 19.28
CA ASP A 109 -7.95 -90.37 20.20
C ASP A 109 -9.29 -90.59 20.93
N ASN A 110 -9.34 -90.27 22.23
CA ASN A 110 -10.53 -90.54 23.06
C ASN A 110 -11.74 -89.67 22.70
N ASP A 111 -11.51 -88.46 22.17
CA ASP A 111 -12.55 -87.48 21.85
C ASP A 111 -13.21 -87.69 20.47
N ILE A 112 -12.70 -88.62 19.67
CA ILE A 112 -13.22 -88.92 18.33
C ILE A 112 -14.32 -89.99 18.44
N PRO A 113 -15.58 -89.70 18.06
CA PRO A 113 -16.71 -90.63 18.18
C PRO A 113 -16.76 -91.72 17.09
N TYR A 114 -15.69 -91.86 16.30
CA TYR A 114 -15.57 -92.80 15.19
C TYR A 114 -14.42 -93.79 15.40
N ILE A 115 -14.49 -94.95 14.78
CA ILE A 115 -13.41 -95.95 14.75
C ILE A 115 -13.41 -96.66 13.39
N GLY A 116 -12.26 -97.06 12.86
CA GLY A 116 -12.17 -97.82 11.60
C GLY A 116 -11.33 -97.14 10.54
N SER A 117 -11.50 -97.54 9.28
CA SER A 117 -10.77 -97.03 8.12
C SER A 117 -11.65 -96.83 6.89
N ILE A 118 -11.38 -95.78 6.13
CA ILE A 118 -12.00 -95.50 4.84
C ILE A 118 -10.94 -95.62 3.75
N ILE A 119 -11.28 -96.33 2.67
CA ILE A 119 -10.46 -96.39 1.46
C ILE A 119 -11.20 -95.62 0.36
N ILE A 120 -10.58 -94.57 -0.17
CA ILE A 120 -11.15 -93.76 -1.24
C ILE A 120 -10.30 -93.97 -2.49
N HIS A 121 -10.89 -94.54 -3.53
CA HIS A 121 -10.32 -94.56 -4.88
C HIS A 121 -10.75 -93.31 -5.63
N PHE A 122 -9.83 -92.70 -6.35
CA PHE A 122 -10.11 -91.47 -7.08
C PHE A 122 -9.29 -91.42 -8.37
N THR A 123 -9.84 -90.76 -9.37
CA THR A 123 -9.06 -90.31 -10.52
C THR A 123 -8.70 -88.86 -10.29
N VAL A 124 -7.42 -88.55 -10.15
CA VAL A 124 -6.93 -87.19 -9.98
C VAL A 124 -6.54 -86.59 -11.33
N ILE A 125 -6.96 -85.37 -11.60
CA ILE A 125 -6.55 -84.60 -12.77
C ILE A 125 -5.96 -83.27 -12.28
N LYS A 126 -4.71 -83.01 -12.67
CA LYS A 126 -4.11 -81.68 -12.57
C LYS A 126 -4.58 -80.87 -13.78
N THR A 127 -5.30 -79.78 -13.61
CA THR A 127 -5.74 -78.95 -14.75
C THR A 127 -4.62 -78.01 -15.18
N ALA A 128 -4.32 -77.98 -16.48
CA ALA A 128 -3.39 -76.98 -17.02
C ALA A 128 -4.01 -75.59 -16.84
N SER A 129 -3.24 -74.65 -16.32
CA SER A 129 -3.65 -73.26 -16.39
C SER A 129 -3.60 -72.79 -17.84
N ILE A 130 -4.70 -72.22 -18.35
CA ILE A 130 -4.73 -71.57 -19.65
C ILE A 130 -3.85 -70.33 -19.55
N ASP A 131 -2.73 -70.34 -20.28
CA ASP A 131 -1.84 -69.18 -20.36
C ASP A 131 -2.51 -68.09 -21.21
N LEU A 132 -2.91 -67.02 -20.53
CA LEU A 132 -3.49 -65.82 -21.12
C LEU A 132 -2.42 -64.85 -21.64
N SER A 133 -1.13 -65.20 -21.50
CA SER A 133 -0.02 -64.33 -21.88
C SER A 133 -0.08 -64.02 -23.36
N GLN A 134 -0.34 -62.74 -23.66
CA GLN A 134 -0.42 -62.24 -25.02
C GLN A 134 0.05 -60.79 -25.04
N THR A 135 0.49 -60.35 -26.21
CA THR A 135 0.85 -58.95 -26.44
C THR A 135 -0.18 -58.31 -27.36
N ILE A 136 -0.79 -57.23 -26.89
CA ILE A 136 -1.76 -56.43 -27.65
C ILE A 136 -1.07 -55.13 -28.04
N GLN A 137 -1.19 -54.74 -29.30
CA GLN A 137 -0.64 -53.47 -29.78
C GLN A 137 -1.79 -52.52 -30.12
N LEU A 138 -2.01 -51.52 -29.27
CA LEU A 138 -2.93 -50.43 -29.57
C LEU A 138 -2.25 -49.45 -30.54
N LYS A 139 -2.98 -49.04 -31.58
CA LYS A 139 -2.46 -48.16 -32.64
C LYS A 139 -2.65 -46.68 -32.33
N ASP A 140 -3.64 -46.35 -31.51
CA ASP A 140 -4.00 -44.96 -31.21
C ASP A 140 -2.99 -44.31 -30.25
N LEU A 141 -2.83 -43.01 -30.41
CA LEU A 141 -2.05 -42.18 -29.49
C LEU A 141 -2.97 -41.75 -28.33
N TRP A 142 -2.57 -42.07 -27.11
CA TRP A 142 -3.32 -41.76 -25.91
C TRP A 142 -2.86 -40.45 -25.30
N ASP A 143 -3.70 -39.43 -25.34
CA ASP A 143 -3.49 -38.20 -24.57
C ASP A 143 -3.82 -38.46 -23.10
N ILE A 144 -2.77 -38.59 -22.29
CA ILE A 144 -2.91 -38.88 -20.86
C ILE A 144 -3.16 -37.61 -20.03
N THR A 145 -3.09 -36.41 -20.63
CA THR A 145 -3.36 -35.14 -19.95
C THR A 145 -4.82 -35.00 -19.51
N LYS A 146 -5.74 -35.71 -20.18
CA LYS A 146 -7.18 -35.68 -19.90
C LYS A 146 -7.61 -36.41 -18.63
N TYR A 147 -6.75 -37.27 -18.07
CA TYR A 147 -7.09 -38.11 -16.93
C TYR A 147 -6.54 -37.51 -15.63
N ASP A 148 -7.41 -37.35 -14.63
CA ASP A 148 -7.00 -36.92 -13.28
C ASP A 148 -6.60 -38.12 -12.39
N SER A 149 -6.96 -39.35 -12.78
CA SER A 149 -6.63 -40.60 -12.09
C SER A 149 -6.01 -41.62 -13.03
N ILE A 150 -4.98 -42.32 -12.55
CA ILE A 150 -4.32 -43.39 -13.29
C ILE A 150 -5.28 -44.56 -13.56
N ASN A 151 -6.26 -44.80 -12.67
CA ASN A 151 -7.24 -45.87 -12.82
C ASN A 151 -8.24 -45.59 -13.95
N ASP A 152 -8.60 -44.33 -14.18
CA ASP A 152 -9.54 -43.97 -15.25
C ASP A 152 -8.89 -44.16 -16.62
N LEU A 153 -7.61 -43.82 -16.72
CA LEU A 153 -6.76 -44.14 -17.88
C LEU A 153 -6.75 -45.66 -18.14
N TYR A 154 -6.59 -46.49 -17.10
CA TYR A 154 -6.56 -47.96 -17.26
C TYR A 154 -7.88 -48.52 -17.75
N GLN A 155 -8.98 -48.07 -17.18
CA GLN A 155 -10.30 -48.56 -17.57
C GLN A 155 -10.57 -48.23 -19.04
N ASP A 156 -10.18 -47.05 -19.52
CA ASP A 156 -10.34 -46.69 -20.93
C ASP A 156 -9.42 -47.47 -21.86
N ILE A 157 -8.13 -47.63 -21.51
CA ILE A 157 -7.20 -48.50 -22.27
C ILE A 157 -7.77 -49.92 -22.37
N TRP A 158 -8.28 -50.44 -21.25
CA TRP A 158 -8.86 -51.79 -21.18
C TRP A 158 -10.09 -51.94 -22.08
N LYS A 159 -11.01 -50.97 -22.09
CA LYS A 159 -12.20 -50.99 -22.98
C LYS A 159 -11.85 -51.16 -24.46
N VAL A 160 -10.69 -50.67 -24.89
CA VAL A 160 -10.21 -50.84 -26.27
C VAL A 160 -9.51 -52.18 -26.42
N ALA A 161 -8.60 -52.52 -25.50
CA ALA A 161 -7.79 -53.73 -25.55
C ALA A 161 -8.62 -55.03 -25.52
N VAL A 162 -9.78 -55.06 -24.85
CA VAL A 162 -10.64 -56.26 -24.76
C VAL A 162 -11.14 -56.80 -26.11
N ASN A 163 -11.11 -55.97 -27.15
CA ASN A 163 -11.54 -56.35 -28.50
C ASN A 163 -10.52 -57.22 -29.23
N ASP A 164 -9.24 -57.15 -28.83
CA ASP A 164 -8.13 -57.88 -29.45
C ASP A 164 -7.69 -59.11 -28.63
N LEU A 165 -8.45 -59.44 -27.57
CA LEU A 165 -8.19 -60.62 -26.74
C LEU A 165 -8.55 -61.93 -27.47
N GLN A 166 -7.78 -62.97 -27.19
CA GLN A 166 -8.10 -64.33 -27.63
C GLN A 166 -9.49 -64.78 -27.12
N PRO A 167 -10.25 -65.60 -27.89
CA PRO A 167 -11.66 -65.93 -27.60
C PRO A 167 -11.97 -66.43 -26.18
N ASP A 168 -11.04 -67.15 -25.56
CA ASP A 168 -11.22 -67.77 -24.24
C ASP A 168 -10.64 -66.93 -23.08
N THR A 169 -10.22 -65.69 -23.36
CA THR A 169 -9.67 -64.78 -22.34
C THR A 169 -10.79 -64.05 -21.59
N PRO A 170 -10.82 -64.08 -20.23
CA PRO A 170 -11.76 -63.29 -19.44
C PRO A 170 -11.66 -61.80 -19.77
N LYS A 171 -12.79 -61.13 -20.02
CA LYS A 171 -12.81 -59.72 -20.46
C LYS A 171 -13.04 -58.70 -19.34
N SER A 172 -13.40 -59.16 -18.14
CA SER A 172 -13.72 -58.25 -17.03
C SER A 172 -12.46 -57.57 -16.49
N TYR A 173 -12.50 -56.25 -16.31
CA TYR A 173 -11.36 -55.45 -15.83
C TYR A 173 -10.86 -55.90 -14.45
N ASP A 174 -11.78 -56.25 -13.55
CA ASP A 174 -11.48 -56.66 -12.18
C ASP A 174 -10.75 -58.01 -12.06
N THR A 175 -10.65 -58.76 -13.16
CA THR A 175 -9.95 -60.04 -13.31
C THR A 175 -8.43 -59.89 -13.43
N TYR A 176 -7.95 -58.67 -13.65
CA TYR A 176 -6.53 -58.38 -13.81
C TYR A 176 -6.06 -57.38 -12.76
N ASP A 177 -4.82 -57.55 -12.32
CA ASP A 177 -4.09 -56.58 -11.53
C ASP A 177 -3.26 -55.69 -12.47
N MET A 178 -3.61 -54.39 -12.48
CA MET A 178 -2.98 -53.34 -13.28
C MET A 178 -2.05 -52.44 -12.44
N SER A 179 -1.87 -52.74 -11.15
CA SER A 179 -1.16 -51.88 -10.19
C SER A 179 0.33 -51.67 -10.51
N GLY A 180 0.90 -52.50 -11.40
CA GLY A 180 2.28 -52.41 -11.87
C GLY A 180 2.55 -51.33 -12.90
N PHE A 181 1.52 -50.77 -13.57
CA PHE A 181 1.75 -49.70 -14.54
C PHE A 181 2.05 -48.38 -13.85
N LYS A 182 3.09 -47.71 -14.34
CA LYS A 182 3.44 -46.36 -13.94
C LYS A 182 3.64 -45.54 -15.20
N ILE A 183 3.01 -44.37 -15.23
CA ILE A 183 3.31 -43.39 -16.28
C ILE A 183 4.80 -43.03 -16.14
N PRO A 184 5.61 -43.10 -17.22
CA PRO A 184 7.01 -42.75 -17.17
C PRO A 184 7.20 -41.34 -16.59
N PRO A 185 8.07 -41.17 -15.60
CA PRO A 185 8.27 -39.85 -15.01
C PRO A 185 9.04 -38.95 -16.01
N VAL A 186 8.53 -37.71 -16.14
CA VAL A 186 9.27 -36.50 -16.58
C VAL A 186 9.49 -36.25 -18.10
N THR A 187 8.68 -36.78 -19.01
CA THR A 187 8.74 -36.32 -20.42
C THR A 187 7.38 -35.83 -20.91
N PHE A 188 7.22 -34.51 -20.99
CA PHE A 188 6.02 -33.86 -21.52
C PHE A 188 6.23 -33.47 -23.00
N ASN A 189 5.14 -33.33 -23.75
CA ASN A 189 5.08 -32.87 -25.14
C ASN A 189 5.81 -33.78 -26.13
N GLN A 190 6.01 -35.04 -25.76
CA GLN A 190 6.67 -36.05 -26.58
C GLN A 190 5.85 -37.34 -26.57
N LYS A 191 5.80 -38.02 -27.71
CA LYS A 191 5.22 -39.35 -27.81
C LYS A 191 6.14 -40.34 -27.07
N LEU A 192 5.57 -41.12 -26.18
CA LEU A 192 6.26 -42.17 -25.43
C LEU A 192 5.60 -43.50 -25.73
N ASP A 193 6.38 -44.49 -26.11
CA ASP A 193 5.90 -45.86 -26.20
C ASP A 193 5.98 -46.49 -24.80
N VAL A 194 4.86 -47.02 -24.32
CA VAL A 194 4.71 -47.58 -22.98
C VAL A 194 4.07 -48.96 -23.04
N GLU A 195 4.37 -49.78 -22.02
CA GLU A 195 3.82 -51.11 -21.87
C GLU A 195 3.03 -51.19 -20.56
N MET A 196 1.75 -51.56 -20.67
CA MET A 196 0.88 -51.84 -19.53
C MET A 196 0.77 -53.35 -19.34
N GLN A 197 1.09 -53.82 -18.13
CA GLN A 197 0.99 -55.22 -17.77
C GLN A 197 -0.30 -55.45 -16.98
N ALA A 198 -1.12 -56.37 -17.47
CA ALA A 198 -2.34 -56.83 -16.82
C ALA A 198 -2.10 -58.26 -16.33
N ALA A 199 -1.67 -58.39 -15.08
CA ALA A 199 -1.39 -59.69 -14.48
C ALA A 199 -2.71 -60.35 -14.06
N TYR A 200 -2.96 -61.59 -14.46
CA TYR A 200 -4.16 -62.30 -14.04
C TYR A 200 -4.21 -62.47 -12.51
N ASN A 201 -5.34 -62.14 -11.87
CA ASN A 201 -5.46 -62.12 -10.41
C ASN A 201 -6.33 -63.24 -9.81
N GLY A 202 -6.75 -64.22 -10.61
CA GLY A 202 -7.49 -65.39 -10.14
C GLY A 202 -9.02 -65.26 -10.09
N LYS A 203 -9.60 -64.06 -10.27
CA LYS A 203 -11.04 -63.84 -10.03
C LYS A 203 -11.99 -64.48 -11.06
N ALA A 204 -11.50 -64.86 -12.24
CA ALA A 204 -12.31 -65.55 -13.25
C ALA A 204 -12.12 -67.08 -13.24
N ASN A 205 -11.39 -67.61 -12.26
CA ASN A 205 -11.19 -69.04 -12.12
C ASN A 205 -12.52 -69.72 -11.77
N THR A 206 -12.79 -70.84 -12.44
CA THR A 206 -13.90 -71.74 -12.11
C THR A 206 -13.34 -73.15 -11.86
N PRO A 207 -14.10 -74.08 -11.25
CA PRO A 207 -13.64 -75.45 -11.03
C PRO A 207 -13.16 -76.17 -12.30
N THR A 208 -13.57 -75.71 -13.48
CA THR A 208 -13.25 -76.32 -14.78
C THR A 208 -12.36 -75.45 -15.69
N ALA A 209 -12.03 -74.20 -15.29
CA ALA A 209 -11.17 -73.30 -16.07
C ALA A 209 -10.29 -72.47 -15.14
N MET A 210 -8.98 -72.69 -15.21
CA MET A 210 -7.96 -71.94 -14.49
C MET A 210 -7.13 -71.15 -15.48
N TYR A 211 -6.78 -69.93 -15.13
CA TYR A 211 -5.98 -69.05 -15.98
C TYR A 211 -4.70 -68.59 -15.27
N SER A 212 -3.69 -68.26 -16.04
CA SER A 212 -2.44 -67.65 -15.56
C SER A 212 -1.83 -66.81 -16.69
N GLY A 213 -0.77 -66.09 -16.37
CA GLY A 213 -0.07 -65.25 -17.35
C GLY A 213 -0.40 -63.77 -17.25
N THR A 214 0.24 -63.01 -18.13
CA THR A 214 0.19 -61.54 -18.14
C THR A 214 -0.09 -61.04 -19.54
N ILE A 215 -1.13 -60.23 -19.69
CA ILE A 215 -1.39 -59.53 -20.95
C ILE A 215 -0.53 -58.27 -20.97
N VAL A 216 0.31 -58.12 -22.00
CA VAL A 216 1.14 -56.95 -22.23
C VAL A 216 0.49 -56.07 -23.29
N ILE A 217 -0.01 -54.90 -22.89
CA ILE A 217 -0.62 -53.93 -23.79
C ILE A 217 0.45 -52.88 -24.12
N LYS A 218 0.89 -52.88 -25.38
CA LYS A 218 1.80 -51.87 -25.93
C LYS A 218 0.96 -50.74 -26.52
N LEU A 219 1.24 -49.51 -26.09
CA LEU A 219 0.55 -48.32 -26.56
C LEU A 219 1.51 -47.13 -26.63
N ALA A 220 1.10 -46.09 -27.35
CA ALA A 220 1.78 -44.80 -27.33
C ALA A 220 0.98 -43.81 -26.51
N VAL A 221 1.63 -43.10 -25.59
CA VAL A 221 1.05 -42.04 -24.78
C VAL A 221 1.74 -40.71 -25.06
N ILE A 222 1.05 -39.61 -24.78
CA ILE A 222 1.60 -38.26 -24.77
C ILE A 222 0.93 -37.45 -23.67
N SER A 223 1.69 -36.61 -22.99
CA SER A 223 1.16 -35.63 -22.04
C SER A 223 1.55 -34.23 -22.46
N TYR A 224 0.57 -33.40 -22.80
CA TYR A 224 0.77 -31.99 -23.12
C TYR A 224 0.78 -31.12 -21.87
N ARG A 225 1.87 -30.38 -21.70
CA ARG A 225 2.07 -29.41 -20.63
C ARG A 225 2.75 -28.14 -21.15
N ALA A 226 2.18 -26.99 -20.80
CA ALA A 226 2.80 -25.68 -21.01
C ALA A 226 3.17 -25.06 -19.67
N GLN A 227 4.39 -24.53 -19.58
CA GLN A 227 4.84 -23.79 -18.41
C GLN A 227 4.87 -22.29 -18.72
N VAL A 228 3.80 -21.58 -18.41
CA VAL A 228 3.67 -20.15 -18.73
C VAL A 228 4.39 -19.32 -17.67
N ASN A 229 5.32 -18.47 -18.10
CA ASN A 229 5.96 -17.46 -17.26
C ASN A 229 5.78 -16.09 -17.94
N LEU A 230 4.57 -15.52 -17.81
CA LEU A 230 4.19 -14.29 -18.50
C LEU A 230 4.50 -13.08 -17.64
N LYS A 231 5.33 -12.16 -18.13
CA LYS A 231 5.57 -10.86 -17.50
C LYS A 231 4.75 -9.79 -18.19
N LEU A 232 3.85 -9.15 -17.45
CA LEU A 232 3.02 -8.07 -17.97
C LEU A 232 3.71 -6.71 -17.83
N GLN A 233 3.34 -5.80 -18.74
CA GLN A 233 3.66 -4.39 -18.60
C GLN A 233 2.76 -3.74 -17.55
N GLN A 234 3.10 -2.52 -17.13
CA GLN A 234 2.41 -1.79 -16.05
C GLN A 234 0.96 -1.36 -16.36
N ASN A 235 0.57 -1.39 -17.63
CA ASN A 235 -0.77 -0.99 -18.06
C ASN A 235 -1.78 -2.09 -17.75
N ASN A 236 -3.00 -1.69 -17.35
CA ASN A 236 -4.09 -2.63 -17.19
C ASN A 236 -4.53 -3.16 -18.56
N LEU A 237 -4.61 -4.48 -18.67
CA LEU A 237 -5.06 -5.15 -19.88
C LEU A 237 -6.54 -5.50 -19.75
N PRO A 238 -7.34 -5.35 -20.81
CA PRO A 238 -8.66 -5.95 -20.83
C PRO A 238 -8.51 -7.49 -20.69
N PRO A 239 -9.46 -8.18 -20.04
CA PRO A 239 -9.36 -9.62 -19.78
C PRO A 239 -9.02 -10.46 -21.03
N ASP A 240 -9.65 -10.16 -22.16
CA ASP A 240 -9.40 -10.89 -23.42
C ASP A 240 -7.94 -10.77 -23.90
N ALA A 241 -7.31 -9.60 -23.75
CA ALA A 241 -5.92 -9.43 -24.13
C ALA A 241 -4.97 -10.20 -23.20
N LEU A 242 -5.29 -10.31 -21.91
CA LEU A 242 -4.53 -11.16 -20.98
C LEU A 242 -4.65 -12.63 -21.38
N TYR A 243 -5.85 -13.09 -21.70
CA TYR A 243 -6.10 -14.47 -22.13
C TYR A 243 -5.34 -14.80 -23.42
N ASP A 244 -5.31 -13.88 -24.39
CA ASP A 244 -4.58 -14.04 -25.63
C ASP A 244 -3.05 -14.09 -25.41
N LEU A 245 -2.51 -13.28 -24.49
CA LEU A 245 -1.10 -13.34 -24.11
C LEU A 245 -0.74 -14.65 -23.41
N VAL A 246 -1.56 -15.10 -22.47
CA VAL A 246 -1.39 -16.41 -21.81
C VAL A 246 -1.40 -17.52 -22.85
N TRP A 247 -2.34 -17.49 -23.80
CA TRP A 247 -2.43 -18.49 -24.86
C TRP A 247 -1.24 -18.43 -25.83
N THR A 248 -0.74 -17.23 -26.14
CA THR A 248 0.47 -17.04 -26.93
C THR A 248 1.68 -17.71 -26.25
N GLU A 249 1.82 -17.58 -24.94
CA GLU A 249 2.86 -18.28 -24.18
C GLU A 249 2.67 -19.80 -24.19
N VAL A 250 1.43 -20.29 -24.04
CA VAL A 250 1.11 -21.73 -24.17
C VAL A 250 1.57 -22.26 -25.52
N LYS A 251 1.27 -21.54 -26.61
CA LYS A 251 1.63 -21.94 -27.98
C LYS A 251 3.12 -22.07 -28.24
N LYS A 252 3.98 -21.36 -27.52
CA LYS A 252 5.45 -21.49 -27.68
C LYS A 252 5.94 -22.91 -27.39
N TYR A 253 5.27 -23.64 -26.50
CA TYR A 253 5.61 -25.03 -26.17
C TYR A 253 5.16 -26.04 -27.25
N PHE A 254 4.30 -25.62 -28.17
CA PHE A 254 3.65 -26.48 -29.16
C PHE A 254 3.71 -25.88 -30.57
N ALA A 255 4.73 -25.07 -30.88
CA ALA A 255 4.81 -24.31 -32.12
C ALA A 255 4.74 -25.20 -33.39
N THR A 256 5.15 -26.46 -33.29
CA THR A 256 5.15 -27.45 -34.38
C THR A 256 4.01 -28.46 -34.32
N ASP A 257 3.16 -28.45 -33.28
CA ASP A 257 2.05 -29.39 -33.17
C ASP A 257 0.76 -28.77 -33.72
N ALA A 258 0.32 -29.24 -34.89
CA ALA A 258 -0.89 -28.77 -35.56
C ALA A 258 -2.18 -29.15 -34.81
N ARG A 259 -2.10 -30.06 -33.83
CA ARG A 259 -3.23 -30.52 -33.01
C ARG A 259 -3.39 -29.67 -31.74
N VAL A 260 -2.68 -28.55 -31.65
CA VAL A 260 -2.93 -27.51 -30.65
C VAL A 260 -3.44 -26.28 -31.37
N SER A 261 -4.69 -25.86 -31.13
CA SER A 261 -5.26 -24.71 -31.85
C SER A 261 -4.52 -23.41 -31.52
N ASN A 262 -4.41 -22.53 -32.51
CA ASN A 262 -3.96 -21.16 -32.31
C ASN A 262 -5.03 -20.29 -31.64
N ASP A 263 -6.31 -20.65 -31.76
CA ASP A 263 -7.41 -19.95 -31.11
C ASP A 263 -7.73 -20.61 -29.76
N ARG A 264 -7.63 -19.82 -28.68
CA ARG A 264 -7.97 -20.28 -27.33
C ARG A 264 -9.45 -20.63 -27.18
N ASN A 265 -10.32 -20.10 -28.06
CA ASN A 265 -11.75 -20.37 -28.04
C ASN A 265 -12.11 -21.77 -28.54
N ASP A 266 -11.17 -22.51 -29.12
CA ASP A 266 -11.35 -23.94 -29.43
C ASP A 266 -11.25 -24.82 -28.18
N TYR A 267 -10.95 -24.21 -27.03
CA TYR A 267 -10.86 -24.84 -25.73
C TYR A 267 -11.91 -24.33 -24.76
N LEU A 268 -12.32 -25.20 -23.84
CA LEU A 268 -13.06 -24.89 -22.64
C LEU A 268 -12.04 -24.65 -21.52
N ILE A 269 -11.89 -23.39 -21.11
CA ILE A 269 -10.96 -22.95 -20.07
C ILE A 269 -11.74 -22.07 -19.08
N ASP A 270 -11.56 -22.30 -17.78
CA ASP A 270 -12.09 -21.40 -16.75
C ASP A 270 -11.20 -20.17 -16.60
N TRP A 271 -11.45 -19.18 -17.44
CA TRP A 271 -10.71 -17.92 -17.47
C TRP A 271 -10.92 -17.05 -16.23
N ASN A 272 -11.89 -17.36 -15.36
CA ASN A 272 -12.09 -16.63 -14.10
C ASN A 272 -10.90 -16.80 -13.15
N SER A 273 -10.15 -17.88 -13.30
CA SER A 273 -8.92 -18.16 -12.54
C SER A 273 -7.69 -17.43 -13.09
N VAL A 274 -7.79 -16.82 -14.27
CA VAL A 274 -6.71 -16.09 -14.94
C VAL A 274 -6.96 -14.60 -14.79
N THR A 275 -6.51 -14.04 -13.69
CA THR A 275 -6.64 -12.60 -13.41
C THR A 275 -5.32 -11.88 -13.62
N GLU A 276 -5.41 -10.60 -13.99
CA GLU A 276 -4.23 -9.75 -14.01
C GLU A 276 -3.74 -9.57 -12.56
N PRO A 277 -2.47 -9.90 -12.24
CA PRO A 277 -1.91 -9.64 -10.93
C PRO A 277 -1.85 -8.12 -10.66
N PRO A 278 -2.06 -7.68 -9.42
CA PRO A 278 -1.68 -6.33 -9.00
C PRO A 278 -0.20 -6.07 -9.27
N VAL A 279 0.18 -4.79 -9.37
CA VAL A 279 1.59 -4.42 -9.52
C VAL A 279 2.37 -4.88 -8.29
N GLY A 280 3.53 -5.51 -8.49
CA GLY A 280 4.34 -6.10 -7.43
C GLY A 280 3.97 -7.54 -7.07
N GLU A 281 2.90 -8.09 -7.65
CA GLU A 281 2.39 -9.41 -7.32
C GLU A 281 2.48 -10.41 -8.48
N ALA A 282 2.14 -11.67 -8.18
CA ALA A 282 2.08 -12.76 -9.13
C ALA A 282 0.80 -13.58 -8.92
N VAL A 283 0.17 -13.99 -10.02
CA VAL A 283 -0.96 -14.94 -10.01
C VAL A 283 -0.46 -16.27 -10.55
N TYR A 284 -0.72 -17.34 -9.81
CA TYR A 284 -0.36 -18.70 -10.20
C TYR A 284 -1.39 -19.24 -11.20
N LEU A 285 -0.91 -19.82 -12.29
CA LEU A 285 -1.74 -20.48 -13.29
C LEU A 285 -1.72 -21.99 -13.05
N TYR A 286 -2.90 -22.58 -12.93
CA TYR A 286 -3.09 -24.04 -12.91
C TYR A 286 -4.47 -24.40 -13.43
N PHE A 287 -4.54 -24.76 -14.71
CA PHE A 287 -5.80 -25.19 -15.32
C PHE A 287 -5.57 -26.22 -16.43
N LEU A 288 -6.64 -26.96 -16.74
CA LEU A 288 -6.72 -27.86 -17.89
C LEU A 288 -7.48 -27.14 -19.01
N ALA A 289 -6.88 -27.03 -20.18
CA ALA A 289 -7.56 -26.60 -21.39
C ALA A 289 -8.15 -27.83 -22.08
N THR A 290 -9.47 -27.96 -22.02
CA THR A 290 -10.22 -29.08 -22.61
C THR A 290 -10.66 -28.72 -24.03
N PRO A 291 -10.25 -29.47 -25.07
CA PRO A 291 -10.65 -29.15 -26.44
C PRO A 291 -12.16 -29.31 -26.64
N LYS A 292 -12.78 -28.42 -27.41
CA LYS A 292 -14.20 -28.54 -27.80
C LYS A 292 -14.44 -29.65 -28.83
N ASP A 293 -13.42 -29.96 -29.63
CA ASP A 293 -13.38 -31.11 -30.54
C ASP A 293 -12.10 -31.92 -30.28
N GLU A 294 -12.25 -33.05 -29.58
CA GLU A 294 -11.17 -33.98 -29.25
C GLU A 294 -10.54 -34.66 -30.48
N ASN A 295 -11.22 -34.65 -31.64
CA ASN A 295 -10.66 -35.20 -32.87
C ASN A 295 -9.69 -34.22 -33.55
N ALA A 296 -9.85 -32.92 -33.28
CA ALA A 296 -9.04 -31.86 -33.86
C ALA A 296 -7.90 -31.43 -32.93
N HIS A 297 -8.13 -31.43 -31.61
CA HIS A 297 -7.22 -30.82 -30.64
C HIS A 297 -6.96 -31.68 -29.40
N HIS A 298 -5.76 -31.55 -28.80
CA HIS A 298 -5.37 -32.26 -27.57
C HIS A 298 -5.66 -31.48 -26.30
N TYR A 299 -5.79 -32.18 -25.17
CA TYR A 299 -5.89 -31.60 -23.83
C TYR A 299 -4.56 -30.98 -23.41
N ILE A 300 -4.57 -29.83 -22.73
CA ILE A 300 -3.32 -29.14 -22.34
C ILE A 300 -3.36 -28.75 -20.87
N ARG A 301 -2.37 -29.19 -20.09
CA ARG A 301 -2.20 -28.71 -18.72
C ARG A 301 -1.32 -27.47 -18.73
N VAL A 302 -1.88 -26.34 -18.30
CA VAL A 302 -1.15 -25.07 -18.16
C VAL A 302 -0.76 -24.89 -16.71
N VAL A 303 0.53 -24.65 -16.47
CA VAL A 303 1.10 -24.38 -15.14
C VAL A 303 2.02 -23.16 -15.21
N GLY A 304 2.20 -22.44 -14.10
CA GLY A 304 3.20 -21.36 -14.02
C GLY A 304 2.60 -20.10 -13.42
N GLY A 305 2.86 -18.94 -14.00
CA GLY A 305 2.32 -17.69 -13.46
C GLY A 305 2.38 -16.49 -14.39
N VAL A 306 1.60 -15.49 -14.01
CA VAL A 306 1.60 -14.14 -14.56
C VAL A 306 2.16 -13.21 -13.50
N THR A 307 3.16 -12.39 -13.85
CA THR A 307 3.77 -11.43 -12.92
C THR A 307 3.71 -10.00 -13.46
N LYS A 308 3.64 -9.01 -12.57
CA LYS A 308 3.69 -7.58 -12.91
C LYS A 308 4.74 -6.89 -12.04
N ASP A 309 5.99 -6.88 -12.51
CA ASP A 309 7.15 -6.42 -11.72
C ASP A 309 7.10 -4.90 -11.50
N PRO A 310 7.34 -4.38 -10.27
CA PRO A 310 7.29 -2.95 -9.97
C PRO A 310 8.44 -2.18 -10.64
N ILE A 311 8.25 -0.88 -10.86
CA ILE A 311 9.30 0.00 -11.38
C ILE A 311 10.35 0.22 -10.28
N LEU A 312 11.56 -0.26 -10.53
CA LEU A 312 12.69 -0.03 -9.65
C LEU A 312 13.20 1.40 -9.82
N LEU A 313 13.19 2.17 -8.74
CA LEU A 313 13.69 3.53 -8.75
C LEU A 313 15.23 3.53 -8.73
N PRO A 314 15.88 4.48 -9.41
CA PRO A 314 17.32 4.66 -9.29
C PRO A 314 17.68 4.97 -7.83
N PRO A 315 18.68 4.28 -7.24
CA PRO A 315 19.05 4.48 -5.85
C PRO A 315 19.65 5.88 -5.60
N THR A 316 20.19 6.52 -6.64
CA THR A 316 20.72 7.88 -6.57
C THR A 316 20.41 8.62 -7.85
N ILE A 317 19.93 9.86 -7.71
CA ILE A 317 19.64 10.78 -8.81
C ILE A 317 20.43 12.06 -8.55
N LYS A 318 21.22 12.50 -9.53
CA LYS A 318 21.97 13.74 -9.44
C LYS A 318 21.29 14.79 -10.30
N LEU A 319 20.84 15.88 -9.67
CA LEU A 319 20.26 17.00 -10.39
C LEU A 319 21.34 17.73 -11.19
N THR A 320 21.06 18.00 -12.46
CA THR A 320 21.97 18.78 -13.31
C THR A 320 21.79 20.29 -13.13
N VAL A 321 20.60 20.72 -12.71
CA VAL A 321 20.27 22.11 -12.44
C VAL A 321 20.43 22.40 -10.94
N PRO A 322 21.23 23.41 -10.55
CA PRO A 322 21.36 23.79 -9.16
C PRO A 322 20.06 24.42 -8.64
N VAL A 323 19.75 24.17 -7.37
CA VAL A 323 18.62 24.80 -6.69
C VAL A 323 19.10 26.11 -6.08
N VAL A 324 18.69 27.19 -6.73
CA VAL A 324 18.96 28.56 -6.29
C VAL A 324 17.94 28.96 -5.25
N VAL A 325 18.40 29.40 -4.08
CA VAL A 325 17.52 29.79 -2.98
C VAL A 325 17.97 31.13 -2.40
N THR A 326 17.03 32.06 -2.29
CA THR A 326 17.25 33.35 -1.61
C THR A 326 17.10 33.20 -0.09
N GLN A 327 17.63 34.16 0.68
CA GLN A 327 17.49 34.14 2.15
C GLN A 327 16.02 34.14 2.60
N ARG A 328 15.12 34.75 1.79
CA ARG A 328 13.67 34.74 2.02
C ARG A 328 13.03 33.36 1.83
N GLU A 329 13.56 32.55 0.92
CA GLU A 329 13.05 31.21 0.59
C GLU A 329 13.66 30.11 1.46
N ARG A 330 14.68 30.42 2.27
CA ARG A 330 15.38 29.47 3.14
C ARG A 330 14.46 28.55 3.96
N PRO A 331 13.41 29.02 4.67
CA PRO A 331 12.51 28.12 5.40
C PRO A 331 11.53 27.35 4.49
N ASN A 332 11.38 27.76 3.22
CA ASN A 332 10.34 27.32 2.30
C ASN A 332 10.92 26.78 0.97
N VAL A 333 12.09 26.14 1.00
CA VAL A 333 12.65 25.48 -0.19
C VAL A 333 11.60 24.52 -0.76
N ASN A 334 11.25 24.71 -2.03
CA ASN A 334 10.18 23.95 -2.68
C ASN A 334 10.61 22.50 -2.93
N LYS A 335 10.22 21.61 -2.02
CA LYS A 335 10.55 20.17 -2.08
C LYS A 335 9.89 19.46 -3.25
N ASP A 336 8.66 19.86 -3.59
CA ASP A 336 7.92 19.29 -4.72
C ASP A 336 8.64 19.59 -6.04
N TYR A 337 9.21 20.79 -6.17
CA TYR A 337 10.01 21.16 -7.34
C TYR A 337 11.30 20.33 -7.44
N ILE A 338 12.01 20.13 -6.33
CA ILE A 338 13.20 19.26 -6.28
C ILE A 338 12.84 17.83 -6.68
N TRP A 339 11.74 17.31 -6.14
CA TRP A 339 11.26 15.96 -6.45
C TRP A 339 10.88 15.81 -7.93
N ALA A 340 10.09 16.75 -8.47
CA ALA A 340 9.68 16.73 -9.87
C ALA A 340 10.88 16.75 -10.83
N MET A 341 11.88 17.60 -10.56
CA MET A 341 13.12 17.62 -11.34
C MET A 341 13.87 16.29 -11.23
N ALA A 342 13.98 15.71 -10.04
CA ALA A 342 14.66 14.42 -9.85
C ALA A 342 13.96 13.29 -10.63
N MET A 343 12.63 13.23 -10.58
CA MET A 343 11.88 12.23 -11.34
C MET A 343 12.03 12.44 -12.85
N GLN A 344 12.07 13.69 -13.32
CA GLN A 344 12.33 14.00 -14.72
C GLN A 344 13.72 13.56 -15.17
N GLU A 345 14.77 13.81 -14.37
CA GLU A 345 16.16 13.35 -14.64
C GLU A 345 16.26 11.82 -14.67
N ALA A 346 15.43 11.12 -13.90
CA ALA A 346 15.30 9.66 -13.95
C ALA A 346 14.44 9.15 -15.13
N ASN A 347 14.00 10.02 -16.04
CA ASN A 347 13.06 9.72 -17.13
C ASN A 347 11.69 9.17 -16.67
N LEU A 348 11.25 9.57 -15.48
CA LEU A 348 9.95 9.20 -14.90
C LEU A 348 8.99 10.39 -14.95
N VAL A 349 8.52 10.73 -16.15
CA VAL A 349 7.63 11.90 -16.39
C VAL A 349 6.30 11.80 -15.64
N ASN A 350 5.83 10.57 -15.36
CA ASN A 350 4.71 10.27 -14.46
C ASN A 350 5.21 9.42 -13.27
N GLY A 351 6.29 9.88 -12.63
CA GLY A 351 6.91 9.21 -11.48
C GLY A 351 6.04 9.22 -10.23
N PRO A 352 6.48 8.54 -9.16
CA PRO A 352 5.73 8.49 -7.91
C PRO A 352 5.60 9.88 -7.28
N GLU A 353 4.56 10.06 -6.46
CA GLU A 353 4.34 11.32 -5.76
C GLU A 353 5.26 11.42 -4.54
N LEU A 354 5.65 12.65 -4.16
CA LEU A 354 6.51 12.86 -3.00
C LEU A 354 5.90 12.31 -1.70
N LYS A 355 4.57 12.26 -1.60
CA LYS A 355 3.82 11.70 -0.46
C LYS A 355 4.04 10.19 -0.26
N ASP A 356 4.52 9.48 -1.28
CA ASP A 356 4.84 8.05 -1.21
C ASP A 356 6.20 7.81 -0.50
N PHE A 357 6.89 8.87 -0.08
CA PHE A 357 8.20 8.81 0.56
C PHE A 357 8.24 9.57 1.88
N ASP A 358 9.01 9.03 2.82
CA ASP A 358 9.45 9.78 4.00
C ASP A 358 10.58 10.73 3.59
N VAL A 359 10.24 12.02 3.62
CA VAL A 359 11.15 13.14 3.35
C VAL A 359 11.27 14.08 4.56
N THR A 360 10.95 13.59 5.76
CA THR A 360 11.02 14.37 7.01
C THR A 360 12.43 14.91 7.26
N SER A 361 13.46 14.13 6.90
CA SER A 361 14.87 14.50 7.03
C SER A 361 15.30 15.66 6.12
N TRP A 362 14.56 15.97 5.05
CA TRP A 362 14.97 16.95 4.05
C TRP A 362 15.09 18.35 4.64
N THR A 363 14.11 18.79 5.46
CA THR A 363 14.16 20.12 6.08
C THR A 363 15.41 20.29 6.93
N THR A 364 15.70 19.31 7.77
CA THR A 364 16.88 19.32 8.64
C THR A 364 18.16 19.29 7.82
N THR A 365 18.23 18.46 6.78
CA THR A 365 19.39 18.33 5.90
C THR A 365 19.68 19.63 5.15
N LEU A 366 18.66 20.25 4.56
CA LEU A 366 18.76 21.54 3.87
C LEU A 366 19.21 22.65 4.84
N ASN A 367 18.66 22.69 6.05
CA ASN A 367 19.00 23.70 7.06
C ASN A 367 20.43 23.56 7.61
N GLN A 368 20.88 22.33 7.88
CA GLN A 368 22.21 22.05 8.44
C GLN A 368 23.33 22.21 7.41
N ASN A 369 23.02 21.95 6.14
CA ASN A 369 23.99 22.03 5.06
C ASN A 369 23.89 23.35 4.27
N TRP A 370 23.24 24.35 4.85
CA TRP A 370 23.13 25.67 4.26
C TRP A 370 24.50 26.29 4.04
N THR A 371 24.71 26.86 2.86
CA THR A 371 25.98 27.52 2.51
C THR A 371 25.98 28.97 2.94
N SER A 372 27.20 29.51 3.09
CA SER A 372 27.39 30.95 3.08
C SER A 372 26.82 31.53 1.79
N ILE A 373 26.38 32.79 1.83
CA ILE A 373 25.82 33.46 0.64
C ILE A 373 26.86 33.48 -0.48
N SER A 374 26.37 33.26 -1.71
CA SER A 374 27.10 32.95 -2.94
C SER A 374 27.92 31.66 -2.91
N GLY A 375 27.85 30.89 -1.84
CA GLY A 375 28.44 29.55 -1.75
C GLY A 375 27.51 28.51 -2.35
N SER A 376 28.10 27.51 -3.01
CA SER A 376 27.39 26.31 -3.42
C SER A 376 27.82 25.11 -2.59
N ARG A 377 26.89 24.17 -2.36
CA ARG A 377 27.17 22.90 -1.70
C ARG A 377 26.24 21.85 -2.25
N VAL A 378 26.84 20.71 -2.59
CA VAL A 378 26.08 19.51 -2.90
C VAL A 378 25.60 18.89 -1.59
N VAL A 379 24.31 18.65 -1.52
CA VAL A 379 23.66 17.95 -0.41
C VAL A 379 22.90 16.75 -0.96
N THR A 380 22.81 15.71 -0.15
CA THR A 380 22.06 14.49 -0.49
C THR A 380 20.77 14.47 0.31
N LEU A 381 19.64 14.46 -0.38
CA LEU A 381 18.30 14.36 0.20
C LEU A 381 17.81 12.93 0.05
N ASN A 382 17.60 12.24 1.18
CA ASN A 382 17.15 10.85 1.17
C ASN A 382 15.62 10.79 1.24
N ALA A 383 14.99 10.13 0.28
CA ALA A 383 13.57 9.80 0.25
C ALA A 383 13.43 8.29 0.49
N ILE A 384 12.88 7.92 1.64
CA ILE A 384 12.66 6.51 2.01
C ILE A 384 11.27 6.10 1.53
N ASN A 385 11.18 5.04 0.75
CA ASN A 385 9.91 4.59 0.18
C ASN A 385 9.00 4.03 1.27
N LEU A 386 7.80 4.60 1.42
CA LEU A 386 6.81 4.16 2.42
C LEU A 386 6.09 2.87 1.99
N ASN A 387 6.30 2.41 0.76
CA ASN A 387 5.63 1.27 0.13
C ASN A 387 4.10 1.46 0.03
N THR A 388 3.63 2.71 -0.01
CA THR A 388 2.21 3.06 -0.18
C THR A 388 1.73 2.88 -1.62
N ASN A 389 2.63 3.04 -2.58
CA ASN A 389 2.35 2.87 -4.00
C ASN A 389 3.11 1.64 -4.53
N PRO A 390 2.43 0.49 -4.76
CA PRO A 390 3.08 -0.75 -5.17
C PRO A 390 3.71 -0.69 -6.57
N MET A 391 3.42 0.37 -7.35
CA MET A 391 4.00 0.59 -8.66
C MET A 391 5.50 0.86 -8.63
N PHE A 392 6.02 1.42 -7.54
CA PHE A 392 7.40 1.86 -7.44
C PHE A 392 8.11 1.25 -6.23
N LYS A 393 9.37 0.85 -6.40
CA LYS A 393 10.14 0.21 -5.34
C LYS A 393 11.55 0.76 -5.26
N GLY A 394 12.05 0.89 -4.03
CA GLY A 394 13.39 1.36 -3.72
C GLY A 394 13.41 2.76 -3.14
N ASP A 395 14.35 3.00 -2.24
CA ASP A 395 14.67 4.32 -1.70
C ASP A 395 15.45 5.14 -2.74
N VAL A 396 15.37 6.46 -2.64
CA VAL A 396 16.02 7.38 -3.59
C VAL A 396 16.85 8.41 -2.82
N ALA A 397 18.12 8.52 -3.17
CA ALA A 397 18.97 9.63 -2.74
C ALA A 397 19.08 10.68 -3.86
N ILE A 398 18.72 11.93 -3.57
CA ILE A 398 18.79 13.03 -4.53
C ILE A 398 19.98 13.92 -4.19
N GLU A 399 20.99 13.95 -5.04
CA GLU A 399 22.09 14.91 -4.95
C GLU A 399 21.68 16.22 -5.61
N VAL A 400 21.62 17.29 -4.82
CA VAL A 400 21.27 18.63 -5.26
C VAL A 400 22.38 19.62 -4.90
N GLU A 401 22.81 20.41 -5.88
CA GLU A 401 23.67 21.57 -5.62
C GLU A 401 22.79 22.75 -5.17
N LEU A 402 22.89 23.12 -3.90
CA LEU A 402 22.25 24.31 -3.35
C LEU A 402 23.14 25.53 -3.59
N ILE A 403 22.56 26.60 -4.13
CA ILE A 403 23.22 27.90 -4.27
C ILE A 403 22.45 28.93 -3.45
N ASN A 404 23.10 29.48 -2.41
CA ASN A 404 22.52 30.56 -1.62
C ASN A 404 22.78 31.91 -2.29
N GLN A 405 21.75 32.64 -2.68
CA GLN A 405 21.89 33.96 -3.33
C GLN A 405 21.75 35.17 -2.40
N GLY A 406 21.42 34.99 -1.11
CA GLY A 406 21.27 36.10 -0.15
C GLY A 406 19.97 36.90 -0.29
N THR A 407 20.01 38.19 0.08
CA THR A 407 18.87 39.13 0.02
C THR A 407 18.99 40.02 -1.22
N ALA A 408 18.15 39.76 -2.24
CA ALA A 408 18.09 40.58 -3.45
C ALA A 408 16.80 41.43 -3.43
N ILE A 409 16.88 42.66 -2.92
CA ILE A 409 15.80 43.65 -3.06
C ILE A 409 16.26 44.66 -4.11
N SER A 410 15.51 44.75 -5.22
CA SER A 410 15.85 45.61 -6.35
C SER A 410 15.81 47.11 -6.03
N LEU A 411 15.00 47.53 -5.05
CA LEU A 411 14.89 48.92 -4.61
C LEU A 411 14.24 49.03 -3.21
N LEU A 412 14.89 49.76 -2.29
CA LEU A 412 14.40 50.06 -0.95
C LEU A 412 14.17 51.58 -0.81
N PRO A 413 12.91 52.07 -0.80
CA PRO A 413 12.62 53.46 -0.52
C PRO A 413 12.75 53.75 0.99
N VAL A 414 13.42 54.85 1.35
CA VAL A 414 13.57 55.30 2.73
C VAL A 414 13.00 56.70 2.94
N ASP A 415 12.67 57.03 4.19
CA ASP A 415 12.09 58.32 4.57
C ASP A 415 12.98 59.50 4.18
N SER A 416 12.33 60.65 3.94
CA SER A 416 13.00 61.88 3.53
C SER A 416 13.75 62.51 4.71
N ILE A 417 14.96 63.04 4.48
CA ILE A 417 15.84 63.56 5.53
C ILE A 417 15.97 65.08 5.37
N LEU A 418 15.73 65.83 6.45
CA LEU A 418 16.04 67.26 6.51
C LEU A 418 17.33 67.50 7.25
N LEU A 419 18.07 68.48 6.74
CA LEU A 419 19.39 68.85 7.21
C LEU A 419 19.35 70.32 7.65
N VAL A 420 19.77 70.62 8.88
CA VAL A 420 19.84 71.99 9.36
C VAL A 420 21.17 72.61 8.92
N ARG A 421 21.12 73.76 8.26
CA ARG A 421 22.32 74.40 7.67
C ARG A 421 23.38 74.72 8.72
N GLN A 422 22.97 75.07 9.94
CA GLN A 422 23.86 75.40 11.06
C GLN A 422 24.64 74.18 11.60
N ASP A 423 24.18 72.96 11.33
CA ASP A 423 24.81 71.73 11.81
C ASP A 423 25.98 71.27 10.94
N HIS A 424 26.23 71.97 9.81
CA HIS A 424 27.36 71.73 8.91
C HIS A 424 27.52 70.24 8.53
N HIS A 425 26.43 69.62 8.10
CA HIS A 425 26.42 68.21 7.72
C HIS A 425 27.43 67.90 6.61
N ASN A 426 28.13 66.78 6.77
CA ASN A 426 28.98 66.18 5.73
C ASN A 426 28.36 64.87 5.22
N VAL A 427 28.89 64.32 4.12
CA VAL A 427 28.38 63.11 3.46
C VAL A 427 28.27 61.92 4.43
N ASP A 428 29.24 61.73 5.33
CA ASP A 428 29.22 60.60 6.27
C ASP A 428 28.18 60.81 7.40
N SER A 429 27.97 62.06 7.85
CA SER A 429 26.90 62.38 8.80
C SER A 429 25.51 62.13 8.20
N VAL A 430 25.31 62.48 6.92
CA VAL A 430 24.06 62.19 6.20
C VAL A 430 23.91 60.70 5.99
N LEU A 431 24.99 59.99 5.65
CA LEU A 431 24.97 58.54 5.46
C LEU A 431 24.54 57.80 6.74
N ASN A 432 24.96 58.25 7.92
CA ASN A 432 24.48 57.68 9.19
C ASN A 432 22.96 57.84 9.36
N LEU A 433 22.39 58.98 8.93
CA LEU A 433 20.95 59.19 8.93
C LEU A 433 20.23 58.25 7.94
N VAL A 434 20.78 58.10 6.72
CA VAL A 434 20.27 57.13 5.74
C VAL A 434 20.32 55.72 6.30
N TRP A 435 21.43 55.35 6.94
CA TRP A 435 21.62 54.02 7.53
C TRP A 435 20.58 53.72 8.62
N ASN A 436 20.31 54.68 9.51
CA ASN A 436 19.27 54.54 10.53
C ASN A 436 17.90 54.32 9.91
N ASN A 437 17.57 54.97 8.79
CA ASN A 437 16.30 54.71 8.10
C ASN A 437 16.29 53.30 7.52
N VAL A 438 17.38 52.85 6.88
CA VAL A 438 17.49 51.52 6.27
C VAL A 438 17.26 50.40 7.29
N ILE A 439 17.97 50.41 8.41
CA ILE A 439 17.91 49.30 9.39
C ILE A 439 16.56 49.19 10.13
N ASN A 440 15.77 50.27 10.12
CA ASN A 440 14.45 50.32 10.73
C ASN A 440 13.32 50.02 9.73
N THR A 441 13.63 49.75 8.46
CA THR A 441 12.63 49.27 7.51
C THR A 441 12.25 47.81 7.80
N PRO A 442 10.96 47.42 7.62
CA PRO A 442 10.53 46.03 7.76
C PRO A 442 11.31 45.05 6.86
N GLU A 443 11.77 45.50 5.69
CA GLU A 443 12.49 44.71 4.70
C GLU A 443 13.92 44.35 5.11
N TRP A 444 14.55 45.10 6.02
CA TRP A 444 15.90 44.82 6.51
C TRP A 444 15.92 43.58 7.43
N GLY A 445 14.92 43.39 8.27
CA GLY A 445 14.76 42.16 9.06
C GLY A 445 15.81 41.93 10.17
N PRO A 446 15.48 41.17 11.22
CA PRO A 446 16.26 41.10 12.47
C PRO A 446 17.55 40.27 12.39
N SER A 447 17.75 39.50 11.31
CA SER A 447 18.92 38.65 11.11
C SER A 447 20.06 39.32 10.34
N LEU A 448 19.86 40.54 9.84
CA LEU A 448 20.89 41.33 9.18
C LEU A 448 21.67 42.17 10.20
N SER A 449 22.94 42.46 9.91
CA SER A 449 23.74 43.34 10.78
C SER A 449 23.23 44.79 10.72
N ASN A 450 23.12 45.43 11.89
CA ASN A 450 22.79 46.85 12.00
C ASN A 450 24.03 47.77 12.05
N GLN A 451 25.23 47.21 11.96
CA GLN A 451 26.47 47.98 12.01
C GLN A 451 26.88 48.41 10.60
N LEU A 452 26.83 49.72 10.31
CA LEU A 452 27.20 50.30 9.00
C LEU A 452 28.60 49.87 8.52
N SER A 453 29.55 49.67 9.45
CA SER A 453 30.93 49.23 9.15
C SER A 453 31.02 47.88 8.43
N ASN A 454 29.99 47.04 8.55
CA ASN A 454 29.95 45.73 7.88
C ASN A 454 29.54 45.83 6.41
N PHE A 455 29.24 47.03 5.93
CA PHE A 455 28.70 47.27 4.60
C PHE A 455 29.57 48.24 3.81
N ARG A 456 29.78 47.90 2.54
CA ARG A 456 30.36 48.77 1.53
C ARG A 456 29.27 49.59 0.87
N ILE A 457 29.31 50.90 1.09
CA ILE A 457 28.41 51.85 0.44
C ILE A 457 29.01 52.29 -0.90
N LYS A 458 28.34 51.94 -2.00
CA LYS A 458 28.62 52.44 -3.34
C LYS A 458 27.69 53.63 -3.67
N ARG A 459 28.09 54.43 -4.66
CA ARG A 459 27.39 55.66 -5.07
C ARG A 459 27.24 56.69 -3.94
N LYS A 460 28.19 56.76 -2.99
CA LYS A 460 28.26 57.87 -2.02
C LYS A 460 28.30 59.24 -2.71
N ASP A 461 28.84 59.31 -3.93
CA ASP A 461 28.83 60.53 -4.75
C ASP A 461 27.42 61.03 -5.09
N ASP A 462 26.42 60.15 -5.16
CA ASP A 462 25.02 60.56 -5.38
C ASP A 462 24.47 61.25 -4.13
N LEU A 463 24.82 60.75 -2.94
CA LEU A 463 24.49 61.38 -1.67
C LEU A 463 25.22 62.73 -1.52
N LYS A 464 26.50 62.79 -1.92
CA LYS A 464 27.27 64.03 -1.97
C LYS A 464 26.66 65.05 -2.93
N ARG A 465 26.31 64.65 -4.15
CA ARG A 465 25.64 65.52 -5.12
C ARG A 465 24.29 66.00 -4.62
N ALA A 466 23.52 65.14 -3.96
CA ALA A 466 22.26 65.55 -3.35
C ALA A 466 22.49 66.58 -2.22
N LEU A 467 23.54 66.40 -1.42
CA LEU A 467 23.90 67.33 -0.33
C LEU A 467 24.29 68.70 -0.91
N GLU A 468 25.21 68.73 -1.87
CA GLU A 468 25.62 69.96 -2.56
C GLU A 468 24.46 70.63 -3.30
N ALA A 469 23.58 69.83 -3.92
CA ALA A 469 22.40 70.35 -4.61
C ALA A 469 21.43 71.02 -3.63
N THR A 470 21.25 70.47 -2.43
CA THR A 470 20.38 71.08 -1.43
C THR A 470 21.03 72.25 -0.68
N GLU A 471 22.36 72.32 -0.60
CA GLU A 471 23.05 73.52 -0.15
C GLU A 471 22.82 74.70 -1.11
N ARG A 472 22.77 74.42 -2.42
CA ARG A 472 22.55 75.43 -3.47
C ARG A 472 21.08 75.75 -3.70
N ASN A 473 20.20 74.77 -3.56
CA ASN A 473 18.77 74.87 -3.85
C ASN A 473 17.95 74.55 -2.60
N VAL A 474 16.93 75.36 -2.29
CA VAL A 474 16.05 75.18 -1.12
C VAL A 474 15.00 74.07 -1.34
N ASP A 475 15.26 73.13 -2.25
CA ASP A 475 14.34 72.06 -2.67
C ASP A 475 14.92 70.67 -2.39
N TRP A 476 14.07 69.65 -2.46
CA TRP A 476 14.44 68.26 -2.25
C TRP A 476 15.37 67.74 -3.33
N ALA A 477 16.53 67.23 -2.92
CA ALA A 477 17.45 66.51 -3.77
C ALA A 477 17.32 65.00 -3.53
N THR A 478 17.06 64.23 -4.59
CA THR A 478 16.99 62.78 -4.51
C THR A 478 18.38 62.17 -4.51
N TYR A 479 18.60 61.11 -3.74
CA TYR A 479 19.81 60.29 -3.81
C TYR A 479 19.47 58.82 -4.00
N VAL A 480 20.40 58.09 -4.61
CA VAL A 480 20.36 56.63 -4.70
C VAL A 480 21.73 56.09 -4.31
N ILE A 481 21.80 55.33 -3.22
CA ILE A 481 23.02 54.66 -2.80
C ILE A 481 22.87 53.15 -2.96
N SER A 482 23.97 52.45 -3.18
CA SER A 482 23.97 50.98 -3.18
C SER A 482 24.64 50.52 -1.91
N ILE A 483 23.95 49.66 -1.17
CA ILE A 483 24.47 49.03 0.03
C ILE A 483 24.79 47.60 -0.34
N LEU A 484 26.08 47.30 -0.33
CA LEU A 484 26.61 45.96 -0.52
C LEU A 484 27.22 45.54 0.80
N GLY A 485 27.12 44.28 1.15
CA GLY A 485 27.95 43.78 2.23
C GLY A 485 29.46 43.90 1.89
N ASN A 486 30.29 44.15 2.91
CA ASN A 486 31.75 44.12 2.78
C ASN A 486 32.33 42.69 2.56
N GLN A 487 32.85 42.41 1.36
CA GLN A 487 33.41 41.10 0.99
C GLN A 487 34.62 40.65 1.83
N GLU A 488 35.36 41.59 2.44
CA GLU A 488 36.66 41.30 3.08
C GLU A 488 36.54 40.76 4.53
N ASP A 489 35.41 40.97 5.21
CA ASP A 489 35.27 40.66 6.64
C ASP A 489 34.32 39.49 6.97
N GLY A 490 33.77 38.81 5.95
CA GLY A 490 32.82 37.70 6.12
C GLY A 490 31.43 38.09 6.63
N SER A 491 31.25 39.30 7.18
CA SER A 491 29.97 39.90 7.59
C SER A 491 29.17 40.51 6.44
N GLY A 492 29.81 40.67 5.28
CA GLY A 492 29.29 41.44 4.18
C GLY A 492 28.82 40.63 2.98
N ARG A 493 28.16 39.50 3.20
CA ARG A 493 27.50 38.78 2.12
C ARG A 493 25.97 38.88 2.17
N ASP A 494 25.42 39.55 3.19
CA ASP A 494 24.01 39.43 3.54
C ASP A 494 23.05 40.34 2.75
N VAL A 495 23.57 41.30 1.98
CA VAL A 495 22.78 42.37 1.34
C VAL A 495 23.39 42.85 0.02
N ASP A 496 22.56 42.89 -1.03
CA ASP A 496 22.75 43.70 -2.23
C ASP A 496 21.45 44.48 -2.51
N VAL A 497 21.41 45.76 -2.13
CA VAL A 497 20.22 46.61 -2.27
C VAL A 497 20.55 48.01 -2.77
N LEU A 498 19.59 48.59 -3.51
CA LEU A 498 19.59 50.00 -3.89
C LEU A 498 18.67 50.77 -2.95
N VAL A 499 19.20 51.73 -2.21
CA VAL A 499 18.45 52.59 -1.31
C VAL A 499 18.16 53.92 -2.00
N GLN A 500 16.88 54.30 -2.05
CA GLN A 500 16.44 55.55 -2.66
C GLN A 500 15.79 56.44 -1.60
N GLY A 501 16.24 57.69 -1.50
CA GLY A 501 15.68 58.68 -0.59
C GLY A 501 15.79 60.10 -1.13
N LYS A 502 15.35 61.07 -0.31
CA LYS A 502 15.44 62.50 -0.61
C LYS A 502 16.01 63.26 0.58
N ILE A 503 16.82 64.28 0.32
CA ILE A 503 17.32 65.20 1.33
C ILE A 503 17.00 66.64 0.99
N LYS A 504 16.79 67.48 2.01
CA LYS A 504 16.61 68.94 1.85
C LYS A 504 17.31 69.68 2.99
N MET A 505 17.87 70.85 2.72
CA MET A 505 18.52 71.72 3.69
C MET A 505 17.60 72.89 4.07
N ILE A 506 17.54 73.20 5.36
CA ILE A 506 16.77 74.30 5.92
C ILE A 506 17.67 75.20 6.78
N ASP A 507 17.38 76.50 6.80
CA ASP A 507 18.17 77.46 7.57
C ASP A 507 17.97 77.34 9.08
N ASN A 508 16.74 77.01 9.51
CA ASN A 508 16.37 76.79 10.90
C ASN A 508 15.28 75.71 10.99
N PRO A 509 15.24 74.90 12.05
CA PRO A 509 14.11 74.03 12.35
C PRO A 509 12.85 74.88 12.64
N ILE A 510 11.66 74.30 12.46
CA ILE A 510 10.41 75.00 12.85
C ILE A 510 10.36 75.09 14.38
N THR A 511 10.40 76.31 14.93
CA THR A 511 10.26 76.57 16.38
C THR A 511 8.88 77.10 16.77
N VAL A 512 7.92 77.05 15.85
CA VAL A 512 6.59 77.63 16.07
C VAL A 512 5.73 76.64 16.84
N ASP A 513 5.21 77.07 17.97
CA ASP A 513 4.21 76.31 18.71
C ASP A 513 2.87 76.35 17.99
N LEU A 514 2.22 75.19 17.86
CA LEU A 514 0.97 75.05 17.13
C LEU A 514 -0.11 74.43 18.01
N PRO A 515 -1.26 75.09 18.19
CA PRO A 515 -2.40 74.47 18.84
C PRO A 515 -3.19 73.61 17.84
N ILE A 516 -3.51 72.39 18.22
CA ILE A 516 -4.49 71.55 17.50
C ILE A 516 -5.70 71.36 18.42
N ASP A 517 -6.82 71.95 18.02
CA ASP A 517 -8.09 71.83 18.74
C ASP A 517 -8.93 70.67 18.20
N LEU A 518 -8.95 69.57 18.95
CA LEU A 518 -9.80 68.40 18.72
C LEU A 518 -10.99 68.37 19.68
N THR A 519 -11.32 69.46 20.37
CA THR A 519 -12.42 69.49 21.35
C THR A 519 -13.81 69.33 20.72
N SER A 520 -13.92 69.53 19.40
CA SER A 520 -15.13 69.23 18.61
C SER A 520 -15.27 67.75 18.26
N LYS A 521 -14.21 66.96 18.40
CA LYS A 521 -14.23 65.50 18.23
C LYS A 521 -14.79 64.84 19.48
N ASN A 522 -15.62 63.82 19.28
CA ASN A 522 -16.30 63.13 20.36
C ASN A 522 -15.52 61.87 20.75
N TYR A 523 -14.57 61.99 21.69
CA TYR A 523 -13.85 60.85 22.25
C TYR A 523 -14.58 60.34 23.49
N ARG A 524 -15.42 59.31 23.36
CA ARG A 524 -16.19 58.83 24.52
C ARG A 524 -15.54 57.65 25.21
N PHE A 525 -15.40 57.71 26.53
CA PHE A 525 -14.78 56.66 27.34
C PHE A 525 -15.80 55.92 28.23
N ASN A 526 -15.45 54.71 28.68
CA ASN A 526 -16.33 53.95 29.57
C ASN A 526 -16.02 54.29 31.04
N ALA A 527 -17.02 54.86 31.72
CA ALA A 527 -16.91 55.32 33.11
C ALA A 527 -16.96 54.19 34.17
N THR A 528 -17.18 52.92 33.80
CA THR A 528 -17.63 51.89 34.76
C THR A 528 -16.60 50.87 35.27
N LYS A 529 -15.30 50.90 34.89
CA LYS A 529 -14.30 49.98 35.48
C LYS A 529 -12.89 50.59 35.65
N LEU A 530 -12.49 50.77 36.91
CA LEU A 530 -11.18 51.26 37.37
C LEU A 530 -9.97 50.39 36.98
N GLU A 531 -10.14 49.21 36.39
CA GLU A 531 -9.04 48.30 36.02
C GLU A 531 -8.61 48.39 34.56
N THR A 532 -9.44 48.96 33.67
CA THR A 532 -9.20 48.98 32.20
C THR A 532 -8.70 50.32 31.65
N TRP A 533 -8.34 51.24 32.54
CA TRP A 533 -8.00 52.62 32.17
C TRP A 533 -6.71 52.71 31.35
N LYS A 534 -5.76 51.79 31.55
CA LYS A 534 -4.50 51.73 30.77
C LYS A 534 -4.77 51.35 29.33
N GLU A 535 -5.63 50.37 29.13
CA GLU A 535 -6.06 49.86 27.83
C GLU A 535 -6.89 50.92 27.09
N GLN A 536 -7.82 51.59 27.78
CA GLN A 536 -8.56 52.72 27.21
C GLN A 536 -7.63 53.90 26.85
N GLY A 537 -6.65 54.22 27.70
CA GLY A 537 -5.64 55.25 27.41
C GLY A 537 -4.82 54.94 26.16
N SER A 538 -4.35 53.70 26.02
CA SER A 538 -3.61 53.23 24.84
C SER A 538 -4.46 53.26 23.56
N TYR A 539 -5.75 52.92 23.66
CA TYR A 539 -6.68 53.02 22.54
C TYR A 539 -6.91 54.47 22.08
N PHE A 540 -7.22 55.38 23.01
CA PHE A 540 -7.45 56.79 22.68
C PHE A 540 -6.21 57.47 22.14
N LYS A 541 -5.03 57.12 22.65
CA LYS A 541 -3.74 57.57 22.10
C LYS A 541 -3.69 57.39 20.58
N HIS A 542 -4.01 56.19 20.09
CA HIS A 542 -3.95 55.88 18.66
C HIS A 542 -5.03 56.60 17.84
N GLN A 543 -6.25 56.73 18.39
CA GLN A 543 -7.34 57.47 17.75
C GLN A 543 -7.04 58.97 17.64
N ILE A 544 -6.56 59.58 18.73
CA ILE A 544 -6.16 60.98 18.77
C ILE A 544 -4.98 61.21 17.82
N TRP A 545 -3.96 60.32 17.81
CA TRP A 545 -2.85 60.42 16.87
C TRP A 545 -3.31 60.42 15.41
N LYS A 546 -4.23 59.51 15.04
CA LYS A 546 -4.84 59.46 13.70
C LYS A 546 -5.55 60.74 13.30
N ASP A 547 -6.12 61.47 14.24
CA ASP A 547 -6.79 62.73 13.96
C ASP A 547 -5.83 63.92 13.99
N VAL A 548 -4.79 63.88 14.83
CA VAL A 548 -3.69 64.87 14.87
C VAL A 548 -2.94 64.92 13.55
N ILE A 549 -2.55 63.76 13.00
CA ILE A 549 -1.82 63.70 11.72
C ILE A 549 -2.67 64.14 10.51
N LYS A 550 -3.97 64.40 10.71
CA LYS A 550 -4.91 65.00 9.74
C LYS A 550 -5.14 66.50 9.99
N GLN A 551 -4.35 67.14 10.84
CA GLN A 551 -4.38 68.59 11.05
C GLN A 551 -3.02 69.22 10.70
N PRO A 552 -2.96 70.51 10.33
CA PRO A 552 -1.69 71.22 10.21
C PRO A 552 -0.88 71.11 11.52
N PRO A 553 0.45 70.86 11.45
CA PRO A 553 1.31 70.97 10.27
C PRO A 553 1.46 69.68 9.45
N PHE A 554 0.73 68.59 9.76
CA PHE A 554 0.92 67.27 9.15
C PHE A 554 0.27 67.07 7.77
N VAL A 555 -0.66 67.94 7.34
CA VAL A 555 -1.46 67.73 6.09
C VAL A 555 -1.30 68.83 5.03
N ASP A 556 -0.55 69.88 5.31
CA ASP A 556 -0.33 70.96 4.33
C ASP A 556 1.00 70.77 3.58
N GLN A 557 1.29 71.66 2.64
CA GLN A 557 2.58 71.84 1.94
C GLN A 557 3.81 71.85 2.87
N ASN A 558 3.63 71.89 4.20
CA ASN A 558 4.67 71.79 5.22
C ASN A 558 5.28 70.38 5.34
N GLU A 559 4.59 69.28 5.03
CA GLU A 559 5.25 67.97 4.88
C GLU A 559 6.24 68.00 3.72
N LEU A 560 5.83 68.60 2.59
CA LEU A 560 6.67 68.86 1.42
C LEU A 560 7.75 69.92 1.66
N THR A 561 7.66 70.74 2.71
CA THR A 561 8.62 71.83 2.95
C THR A 561 9.58 71.53 4.10
N PHE A 562 9.11 70.80 5.12
CA PHE A 562 9.75 70.62 6.41
C PHE A 562 9.66 69.18 6.97
N GLY A 563 9.20 68.19 6.18
CA GLY A 563 9.45 66.76 6.41
C GLY A 563 9.15 66.27 7.83
N ILE A 564 8.06 66.76 8.41
CA ILE A 564 7.61 66.42 9.76
C ILE A 564 7.17 64.95 9.76
N SER A 565 7.75 64.14 10.66
CA SER A 565 7.42 62.72 10.75
C SER A 565 5.97 62.49 11.17
N LYS A 566 5.28 61.63 10.41
CA LYS A 566 3.96 61.08 10.76
C LYS A 566 4.05 59.78 11.57
N ASN A 567 5.26 59.28 11.81
CA ASN A 567 5.47 58.07 12.58
C ASN A 567 5.24 58.34 14.08
N GLU A 568 4.36 57.59 14.71
CA GLU A 568 3.99 57.74 16.14
C GLU A 568 5.20 57.61 17.07
N ALA A 569 6.18 56.76 16.70
CA ALA A 569 7.35 56.45 17.50
C ALA A 569 8.33 57.62 17.66
N ASP A 570 8.28 58.62 16.78
CA ASP A 570 9.19 59.76 16.82
C ASP A 570 8.74 60.83 17.83
N TRP A 571 7.55 60.67 18.42
CA TRP A 571 6.91 61.63 19.30
C TRP A 571 6.64 61.04 20.68
N ASN A 572 6.46 61.90 21.70
CA ASN A 572 6.12 61.48 23.07
C ASN A 572 4.66 60.98 23.24
N VAL A 573 4.10 60.31 22.23
CA VAL A 573 2.70 59.87 22.17
C VAL A 573 2.38 58.80 23.23
N THR A 574 3.36 58.05 23.72
CA THR A 574 3.16 57.11 24.85
C THR A 574 2.75 57.82 26.15
N GLU A 575 3.27 59.02 26.39
CA GLU A 575 2.91 59.84 27.55
C GLU A 575 1.46 60.35 27.45
N LEU A 576 0.99 60.66 26.24
CA LEU A 576 -0.41 61.01 25.97
C LEU A 576 -1.35 59.87 26.40
N GLY A 577 -1.03 58.62 26.05
CA GLY A 577 -1.83 57.46 26.45
C GLY A 577 -1.90 57.28 27.96
N THR A 578 -0.80 57.56 28.67
CA THR A 578 -0.74 57.52 30.13
C THR A 578 -1.61 58.61 30.75
N LEU A 579 -1.48 59.86 30.27
CA LEU A 579 -2.28 61.00 30.73
C LEU A 579 -3.79 60.76 30.55
N ILE A 580 -4.21 60.25 29.39
CA ILE A 580 -5.61 59.91 29.13
C ILE A 580 -6.10 58.84 30.09
N GLY A 581 -5.31 57.77 30.25
CA GLY A 581 -5.66 56.67 31.14
C GLY A 581 -5.82 57.14 32.60
N GLU A 582 -4.89 57.96 33.10
CA GLU A 582 -4.98 58.52 34.45
C GLU A 582 -6.18 59.45 34.64
N ALA A 583 -6.50 60.25 33.62
CA ALA A 583 -7.68 61.10 33.65
C ALA A 583 -8.99 60.28 33.71
N ILE A 584 -9.08 59.18 32.96
CA ILE A 584 -10.20 58.23 33.03
C ILE A 584 -10.26 57.55 34.40
N LYS A 585 -9.11 57.13 34.95
CA LYS A 585 -9.04 56.49 36.27
C LYS A 585 -9.56 57.39 37.39
N ASN A 586 -9.28 58.69 37.31
CA ASN A 586 -9.67 59.69 38.32
C ASN A 586 -11.07 60.30 38.05
N TYR A 587 -11.77 59.85 37.03
CA TYR A 587 -13.11 60.36 36.69
C TYR A 587 -14.14 59.97 37.74
N ASP A 588 -14.92 60.94 38.23
CA ASP A 588 -16.07 60.70 39.12
C ASP A 588 -17.36 60.58 38.28
N PRO A 589 -17.97 59.38 38.18
CA PRO A 589 -19.20 59.15 37.43
C PRO A 589 -20.38 60.00 37.91
N ASN A 590 -20.37 60.47 39.16
CA ASN A 590 -21.46 61.27 39.74
C ASN A 590 -21.46 62.73 39.27
N THR A 591 -20.39 63.19 38.62
CA THR A 591 -20.26 64.58 38.19
C THR A 591 -20.79 64.83 36.78
N ALA A 592 -20.94 63.78 35.94
CA ALA A 592 -21.44 63.81 34.56
C ALA A 592 -20.80 64.90 33.66
N LYS A 593 -19.54 65.26 33.92
CA LYS A 593 -18.81 66.29 33.17
C LYS A 593 -17.83 65.68 32.17
N ASP A 594 -17.68 66.32 31.01
CA ASP A 594 -16.58 65.99 30.10
C ASP A 594 -15.22 66.26 30.78
N ILE A 595 -14.22 65.43 30.48
CA ILE A 595 -12.84 65.65 30.87
C ILE A 595 -12.16 66.44 29.77
N SER A 596 -11.82 67.71 30.02
CA SER A 596 -11.01 68.50 29.08
C SER A 596 -9.54 68.27 29.39
N LEU A 597 -8.78 67.83 28.39
CA LEU A 597 -7.36 67.53 28.51
C LEU A 597 -6.56 68.36 27.51
N GLN A 598 -5.34 68.68 27.94
CA GLN A 598 -4.32 69.30 27.12
C GLN A 598 -3.07 68.43 27.16
N PHE A 599 -2.42 68.24 26.01
CA PHE A 599 -1.16 67.51 25.93
C PHE A 599 -0.23 68.17 24.92
N ASP A 600 1.02 68.39 25.32
CA ASP A 600 2.04 68.94 24.44
C ASP A 600 2.79 67.79 23.75
N LEU A 601 2.53 67.60 22.46
CA LEU A 601 3.28 66.69 21.59
C LEU A 601 4.64 67.32 21.25
N MET A 602 5.69 66.59 21.56
CA MET A 602 7.08 66.95 21.32
C MET A 602 7.78 65.82 20.57
N LEU A 603 8.60 66.18 19.60
CA LEU A 603 9.45 65.25 18.87
C LEU A 603 10.58 64.79 19.80
N LEU A 604 10.78 63.48 19.94
CA LEU A 604 11.77 62.90 20.86
C LEU A 604 13.20 63.28 20.47
N ASN A 605 13.44 63.46 19.17
CA ASN A 605 14.69 63.98 18.61
C ASN A 605 14.39 65.26 17.82
N PRO A 606 14.46 66.45 18.44
CA PRO A 606 14.03 67.72 17.85
C PRO A 606 15.03 68.28 16.82
N THR A 607 15.38 67.51 15.80
CA THR A 607 16.25 67.95 14.69
C THR A 607 15.50 68.81 13.67
N ASN A 608 14.23 68.48 13.38
CA ASN A 608 13.47 69.09 12.27
C ASN A 608 12.29 69.96 12.73
N TYR A 609 11.84 69.77 13.97
CA TYR A 609 10.73 70.51 14.59
C TYR A 609 11.05 70.71 16.08
N GLY A 610 11.30 71.96 16.48
CA GLY A 610 11.59 72.38 17.85
C GLY A 610 10.45 73.13 18.53
N GLY A 611 9.34 73.40 17.83
CA GLY A 611 8.09 73.85 18.43
C GLY A 611 7.39 72.71 19.17
N LYS A 612 6.37 73.03 19.98
CA LYS A 612 5.46 72.02 20.54
C LYS A 612 4.10 72.07 19.85
N ILE A 613 3.45 70.91 19.76
CA ILE A 613 2.08 70.82 19.25
C ILE A 613 1.15 70.62 20.46
N THR A 614 0.46 71.67 20.87
CA THR A 614 -0.47 71.60 21.99
C THR A 614 -1.81 71.06 21.53
N LEU A 615 -2.12 69.83 21.91
CA LEU A 615 -3.40 69.19 21.66
C LEU A 615 -4.41 69.63 22.71
N TYR A 616 -5.58 70.08 22.27
CA TYR A 616 -6.76 70.25 23.10
C TYR A 616 -7.80 69.20 22.71
N PHE A 617 -8.27 68.40 23.65
CA PHE A 617 -9.30 67.40 23.37
C PHE A 617 -10.20 67.19 24.59
N LYS A 618 -11.40 66.65 24.34
CA LYS A 618 -12.38 66.35 25.39
C LYS A 618 -12.71 64.87 25.37
N LEU A 619 -12.71 64.26 26.55
CA LEU A 619 -13.23 62.92 26.77
C LEU A 619 -14.65 63.04 27.34
N THR A 620 -15.64 62.51 26.63
CA THR A 620 -17.04 62.53 27.08
C THR A 620 -17.37 61.19 27.74
N PRO A 621 -18.00 61.17 28.93
CA PRO A 621 -18.44 59.90 29.51
C PRO A 621 -19.46 59.23 28.59
N GLY A 622 -19.18 58.01 28.17
CA GLY A 622 -20.11 57.20 27.39
C GLY A 622 -21.36 56.86 28.20
N ILE A 623 -22.53 56.87 27.54
CA ILE A 623 -23.75 56.29 28.13
C ILE A 623 -23.47 54.79 28.33
N PRO A 624 -23.75 54.19 29.50
CA PRO A 624 -23.73 52.75 29.67
C PRO A 624 -24.68 52.15 28.64
N THR A 625 -24.14 51.66 27.53
CA THR A 625 -24.95 51.07 26.47
C THR A 625 -24.92 49.58 26.75
N ALA A 626 -26.06 49.00 27.13
CA ALA A 626 -26.20 47.55 27.08
C ALA A 626 -25.96 47.14 25.62
N PHE A 627 -24.86 46.45 25.38
CA PHE A 627 -24.51 45.99 24.04
C PHE A 627 -25.38 44.79 23.69
N GLY A 628 -26.41 45.01 22.87
CA GLY A 628 -27.20 43.92 22.26
C GLY A 628 -26.54 43.35 21.00
N ASP A 629 -27.18 42.36 20.38
CA ASP A 629 -26.71 41.74 19.14
C ASP A 629 -26.53 42.77 18.00
N ILE A 630 -25.44 42.64 17.25
CA ILE A 630 -25.11 43.42 16.05
C ILE A 630 -25.37 42.53 14.83
N ASP A 631 -26.34 42.91 14.00
CA ASP A 631 -26.63 42.21 12.73
C ASP A 631 -26.09 43.02 11.54
N LEU A 632 -25.09 42.45 10.86
CA LEU A 632 -24.45 42.99 9.66
C LEU A 632 -24.74 42.13 8.42
N THR A 633 -25.71 41.22 8.48
CA THR A 633 -26.01 40.28 7.38
C THR A 633 -26.62 40.93 6.13
N ASN A 634 -27.05 42.18 6.25
CA ASN A 634 -27.51 43.05 5.17
C ASN A 634 -26.39 43.46 4.20
N LYS A 635 -25.11 43.39 4.62
CA LYS A 635 -23.95 43.59 3.74
C LYS A 635 -23.31 42.23 3.46
N VAL A 636 -23.28 41.82 2.19
CA VAL A 636 -22.66 40.55 1.77
C VAL A 636 -21.30 40.84 1.17
N GLU A 637 -20.24 40.37 1.82
CA GLU A 637 -18.87 40.51 1.30
C GLU A 637 -18.52 39.34 0.35
N PRO A 638 -18.26 39.60 -0.95
CA PRO A 638 -17.80 38.58 -1.87
C PRO A 638 -16.29 38.34 -1.71
N ILE A 639 -15.89 37.11 -1.44
CA ILE A 639 -14.47 36.71 -1.35
C ILE A 639 -14.19 35.65 -2.41
N PHE A 640 -13.20 35.92 -3.26
CA PHE A 640 -12.80 35.01 -4.33
C PHE A 640 -11.71 34.06 -3.83
N VAL A 641 -12.03 32.76 -3.84
CA VAL A 641 -11.11 31.68 -3.51
C VAL A 641 -10.53 31.15 -4.81
N ARG A 642 -9.21 31.30 -5.02
CA ARG A 642 -8.53 30.81 -6.24
C ARG A 642 -8.05 29.36 -6.13
N LYS A 643 -7.76 28.90 -4.92
CA LYS A 643 -7.31 27.53 -4.66
C LYS A 643 -8.10 26.98 -3.48
N LEU A 644 -8.73 25.82 -3.68
CA LEU A 644 -9.37 25.09 -2.58
C LEU A 644 -8.28 24.37 -1.76
N PRO A 645 -8.42 24.30 -0.43
CA PRO A 645 -7.43 23.65 0.43
C PRO A 645 -7.44 22.14 0.21
N ALA A 646 -6.24 21.53 0.17
CA ALA A 646 -6.06 20.08 0.02
C ALA A 646 -5.88 19.35 1.36
N THR A 647 -5.54 20.08 2.44
CA THR A 647 -5.35 19.54 3.79
C THR A 647 -6.15 20.35 4.82
N GLU A 648 -6.36 19.78 6.01
CA GLU A 648 -7.06 20.48 7.10
C GLU A 648 -6.27 21.70 7.62
N ASP A 649 -4.93 21.66 7.55
CA ASP A 649 -4.07 22.80 7.91
C ASP A 649 -4.18 23.94 6.89
N GLU A 650 -4.16 23.63 5.59
CA GLU A 650 -4.41 24.61 4.53
C GLU A 650 -5.81 25.20 4.63
N LYS A 651 -6.81 24.36 4.96
CA LYS A 651 -8.19 24.78 5.19
C LYS A 651 -8.26 25.73 6.37
N THR A 652 -7.65 25.39 7.50
CA THR A 652 -7.63 26.25 8.70
C THR A 652 -6.96 27.59 8.40
N ALA A 653 -5.79 27.59 7.74
CA ALA A 653 -5.09 28.82 7.36
C ALA A 653 -5.89 29.69 6.38
N LEU A 654 -6.60 29.08 5.42
CA LEU A 654 -7.48 29.79 4.50
C LEU A 654 -8.69 30.39 5.23
N LEU A 655 -9.33 29.61 6.12
CA LEU A 655 -10.46 30.07 6.93
C LEU A 655 -10.07 31.25 7.83
N VAL A 656 -8.88 31.21 8.44
CA VAL A 656 -8.33 32.32 9.23
C VAL A 656 -8.18 33.58 8.38
N LYS A 657 -7.56 33.49 7.20
CA LYS A 657 -7.41 34.65 6.29
C LYS A 657 -8.74 35.22 5.80
N ILE A 658 -9.70 34.35 5.50
CA ILE A 658 -11.06 34.74 5.11
C ILE A 658 -11.72 35.49 6.27
N MET A 659 -11.59 34.97 7.50
CA MET A 659 -12.12 35.61 8.70
C MET A 659 -11.47 36.98 8.96
N GLU A 660 -10.14 37.08 8.90
CA GLU A 660 -9.41 38.36 9.02
C GLU A 660 -9.94 39.41 8.02
N THR A 661 -10.09 39.00 6.76
CA THR A 661 -10.61 39.87 5.70
C THR A 661 -12.05 40.30 5.98
N LEU A 662 -12.90 39.35 6.39
CA LEU A 662 -14.31 39.60 6.68
C LEU A 662 -14.48 40.58 7.84
N LEU A 663 -13.73 40.38 8.92
CA LEU A 663 -13.74 41.26 10.09
C LEU A 663 -13.19 42.65 9.76
N ASP A 664 -12.07 42.73 9.04
CA ASP A 664 -11.45 44.01 8.66
C ASP A 664 -12.41 44.85 7.82
N GLN A 665 -13.08 44.25 6.83
CA GLN A 665 -14.00 44.97 5.95
C GLN A 665 -15.36 45.28 6.60
N SER A 666 -15.90 44.35 7.38
CA SER A 666 -17.27 44.45 7.90
C SER A 666 -17.36 45.13 9.25
N ILE A 667 -16.28 45.11 10.02
CA ILE A 667 -16.21 45.63 11.39
C ILE A 667 -15.19 46.77 11.46
N THR A 668 -13.90 46.50 11.18
CA THR A 668 -12.83 47.49 11.39
C THR A 668 -12.92 48.69 10.44
N LYS A 669 -13.35 48.48 9.19
CA LYS A 669 -13.49 49.54 8.17
C LYS A 669 -14.93 50.03 7.97
N ASN A 670 -15.89 49.58 8.77
CA ASN A 670 -17.31 49.90 8.58
C ASN A 670 -17.69 51.24 9.25
N PRO A 671 -17.80 52.35 8.50
CA PRO A 671 -18.02 53.66 9.07
C PRO A 671 -19.37 53.77 9.78
N ASP A 672 -20.41 53.08 9.30
CA ASP A 672 -21.75 53.10 9.92
C ASP A 672 -21.74 52.40 11.27
N LEU A 673 -20.99 51.30 11.38
CA LEU A 673 -20.82 50.58 12.64
C LEU A 673 -20.01 51.42 13.65
N HIS A 674 -18.93 52.06 13.21
CA HIS A 674 -18.16 53.01 14.02
C HIS A 674 -19.00 54.22 14.45
N ASN A 675 -19.89 54.72 13.59
CA ASN A 675 -20.80 55.81 13.91
C ASN A 675 -21.89 55.38 14.90
N LYS A 676 -22.40 54.14 14.79
CA LYS A 676 -23.43 53.58 15.65
C LYS A 676 -22.90 53.14 17.02
N TYR A 677 -21.68 52.62 17.07
CA TYR A 677 -20.99 52.15 18.28
C TYR A 677 -19.61 52.80 18.44
N PRO A 678 -19.53 54.12 18.63
CA PRO A 678 -18.26 54.87 18.63
C PRO A 678 -17.31 54.52 19.80
N ASN A 679 -17.76 53.70 20.75
CA ASN A 679 -17.08 53.43 22.02
C ASN A 679 -16.67 51.95 22.16
N VAL A 680 -16.90 51.15 21.12
CA VAL A 680 -16.49 49.73 21.10
C VAL A 680 -15.17 49.64 20.36
N PRO A 681 -14.13 49.02 20.93
CA PRO A 681 -12.95 48.62 20.18
C PRO A 681 -13.37 47.54 19.16
N LEU A 682 -13.61 47.96 17.92
CA LEU A 682 -13.99 47.10 16.80
C LEU A 682 -12.74 46.48 16.12
N ASP A 683 -11.74 46.10 16.91
CA ASP A 683 -10.46 45.52 16.46
C ASP A 683 -10.54 43.98 16.37
N LEU A 684 -9.79 43.40 15.44
CA LEU A 684 -9.76 41.97 15.08
C LEU A 684 -9.46 41.06 16.28
N ASN A 685 -8.55 41.49 17.15
CA ASN A 685 -8.04 40.68 18.27
C ASN A 685 -9.02 40.53 19.44
N VAL A 686 -10.19 41.15 19.30
CA VAL A 686 -11.14 41.34 20.38
C VAL A 686 -12.32 40.38 20.25
N TYR A 687 -12.35 39.52 19.24
CA TYR A 687 -13.41 38.53 18.99
C TYR A 687 -12.91 37.10 19.14
N ASN A 688 -13.80 36.17 19.49
CA ASN A 688 -13.55 34.73 19.44
C ASN A 688 -13.48 34.17 18.00
N ALA A 689 -13.23 35.04 17.01
CA ALA A 689 -13.42 34.78 15.60
C ALA A 689 -12.49 33.70 15.03
N PHE A 690 -11.39 33.42 15.72
CA PHE A 690 -10.39 32.41 15.33
C PHE A 690 -10.52 31.09 16.09
N THR A 691 -11.61 30.90 16.84
CA THR A 691 -11.93 29.59 17.43
C THR A 691 -12.40 28.62 16.35
N ASN A 692 -12.11 27.32 16.50
CA ASN A 692 -12.55 26.29 15.57
C ASN A 692 -14.08 26.29 15.37
N GLU A 693 -14.84 26.57 16.44
CA GLU A 693 -16.30 26.67 16.38
C GLU A 693 -16.77 27.78 15.43
N VAL A 694 -16.11 28.94 15.45
CA VAL A 694 -16.46 30.07 14.59
C VAL A 694 -15.93 29.88 13.16
N LEU A 695 -14.68 29.42 13.01
CA LEU A 695 -14.10 29.17 11.69
C LEU A 695 -14.90 28.12 10.90
N ASN A 696 -15.46 27.11 11.58
CA ASN A 696 -16.30 26.10 10.95
C ASN A 696 -17.68 26.60 10.48
N GLN A 697 -18.09 27.82 10.86
CA GLN A 697 -19.29 28.45 10.30
C GLN A 697 -19.07 28.93 8.86
N LEU A 698 -17.81 29.12 8.43
CA LEU A 698 -17.44 29.43 7.04
C LEU A 698 -17.48 28.14 6.20
N VAL A 699 -18.46 28.05 5.30
CA VAL A 699 -18.56 26.93 4.37
C VAL A 699 -17.81 27.26 3.09
N LEU A 700 -16.65 26.63 2.89
CA LEU A 700 -15.88 26.80 1.66
C LEU A 700 -16.64 26.27 0.43
N PRO A 701 -16.52 26.94 -0.73
CA PRO A 701 -17.03 26.42 -1.99
C PRO A 701 -16.27 25.17 -2.41
N ILE A 702 -16.89 24.37 -3.29
CA ILE A 702 -16.27 23.18 -3.88
C ILE A 702 -16.30 23.30 -5.40
N ALA A 703 -15.51 22.49 -6.12
CA ALA A 703 -15.39 22.60 -7.58
C ALA A 703 -16.73 22.50 -8.33
N THR A 704 -17.68 21.71 -7.80
CA THR A 704 -19.02 21.52 -8.37
C THR A 704 -20.07 22.51 -7.85
N ASP A 705 -19.75 23.27 -6.80
CA ASP A 705 -20.61 24.28 -6.19
C ASP A 705 -19.75 25.49 -5.79
N SER A 706 -19.50 26.31 -6.81
CA SER A 706 -18.48 27.36 -6.77
C SER A 706 -18.92 28.59 -5.97
N ILE A 707 -20.15 28.64 -5.46
CA ILE A 707 -20.65 29.79 -4.71
C ILE A 707 -21.27 29.31 -3.40
N LYS A 708 -20.71 29.72 -2.27
CA LYS A 708 -21.28 29.44 -0.94
C LYS A 708 -21.52 30.73 -0.18
N GLU A 709 -22.70 30.83 0.42
CA GLU A 709 -23.00 31.89 1.38
C GLU A 709 -22.96 31.30 2.80
N SER A 710 -22.39 32.05 3.73
CA SER A 710 -22.33 31.68 5.14
C SER A 710 -22.72 32.86 6.01
N ILE A 711 -23.43 32.57 7.10
CA ILE A 711 -23.72 33.55 8.15
C ILE A 711 -22.84 33.17 9.34
N ILE A 712 -21.94 34.08 9.71
CA ILE A 712 -20.97 33.88 10.77
C ILE A 712 -21.43 34.67 11.99
N THR A 713 -21.55 34.00 13.12
CA THR A 713 -21.86 34.61 14.41
C THR A 713 -20.62 34.55 15.29
N ILE A 714 -20.10 35.71 15.67
CA ILE A 714 -18.92 35.85 16.54
C ILE A 714 -19.32 36.52 17.85
N GLN A 715 -18.59 36.21 18.91
CA GLN A 715 -18.70 36.85 20.22
C GLN A 715 -17.43 37.67 20.49
N PRO A 716 -17.55 38.95 20.86
CA PRO A 716 -16.41 39.70 21.36
C PRO A 716 -15.94 39.13 22.69
N ASN A 717 -14.64 38.87 22.80
CA ASN A 717 -13.90 38.57 24.02
C ASN A 717 -13.69 39.82 24.91
N ILE A 718 -14.62 40.80 24.85
CA ILE A 718 -14.63 41.95 25.73
C ILE A 718 -15.52 41.60 26.93
N PRO A 719 -15.01 41.63 28.18
CA PRO A 719 -15.80 41.37 29.40
C PRO A 719 -16.94 42.36 29.69
N VAL A 720 -17.30 43.22 28.73
CA VAL A 720 -18.27 44.31 28.86
C VAL A 720 -19.31 44.28 27.72
N PHE A 721 -19.19 43.38 26.74
CA PHE A 721 -20.14 43.23 25.64
C PHE A 721 -20.95 41.94 25.83
N GLU A 722 -22.28 42.04 25.97
CA GLU A 722 -23.18 40.89 26.25
C GLU A 722 -23.98 40.43 25.01
N GLY A 723 -23.51 40.73 23.80
CA GLY A 723 -24.18 40.36 22.54
C GLY A 723 -23.29 39.55 21.57
N THR A 724 -23.86 39.22 20.40
CA THR A 724 -23.17 38.57 19.27
C THR A 724 -23.08 39.50 18.06
N VAL A 725 -22.13 39.27 17.16
CA VAL A 725 -22.05 39.95 15.85
C VAL A 725 -22.31 38.94 14.74
N LYS A 726 -23.30 39.19 13.88
CA LYS A 726 -23.65 38.35 12.74
C LYS A 726 -23.17 38.98 11.43
N LEU A 727 -22.40 38.24 10.65
CA LEU A 727 -21.82 38.65 9.37
C LEU A 727 -22.32 37.73 8.26
N LYS A 728 -22.53 38.25 7.05
CA LYS A 728 -22.85 37.42 5.87
C LYS A 728 -21.72 37.51 4.85
N VAL A 729 -21.17 36.37 4.46
CA VAL A 729 -20.09 36.27 3.46
C VAL A 729 -20.53 35.41 2.29
N LYS A 730 -20.08 35.77 1.09
CA LYS A 730 -20.27 34.98 -0.14
C LYS A 730 -18.90 34.58 -0.68
N LEU A 731 -18.55 33.31 -0.51
CA LEU A 731 -17.31 32.74 -1.04
C LEU A 731 -17.53 32.25 -2.47
N ILE A 732 -16.70 32.70 -3.40
CA ILE A 732 -16.77 32.35 -4.82
C ILE A 732 -15.47 31.65 -5.22
N TYR A 733 -15.54 30.36 -5.52
CA TYR A 733 -14.44 29.62 -6.11
C TYR A 733 -14.28 30.00 -7.58
N GLN A 734 -13.16 30.66 -7.89
CA GLN A 734 -12.78 31.04 -9.24
C GLN A 734 -11.30 30.64 -9.43
N PRO A 735 -11.06 29.42 -9.93
CA PRO A 735 -9.70 28.87 -10.11
C PRO A 735 -8.79 29.75 -10.96
#